data_AF-A0A7C6C7Q1-F1
#
_entry.id   AF-A0A7C6C7Q1-F1
#
_cell.length_a   1.000
_cell.length_b   1.000
_cell.length_c   1.000
_cell.angle_alpha   90.00
_cell.angle_beta   90.00
_cell.angle_gamma   90.00
#
_symmetry.space_group_name_H-M   'P 1'
#
loop_
_entity.id
_entity.type
_entity.pdbx_description
1 polymer ?
#
loop_
_entity_poly.entity_id
_entity_poly.type
_entity_poly.pdbx_seq_one_letter_code
_entity_poly.pdbx_strand_id
1 'polypeptide(L)'
;MKRKSRRLRQGIILTVFLVCVLTQAAVYASDVVWTKVDGTDFADEDIWFAEMFGGNGFPVENQSIGDDPMVGRALTLRKSSTAGRAAGRVLQGADRAGLYKLEFDVNLPSNFGNATRGAAVAFFETGVNIDTNLRRSDNRHIFRILSVDAADGREGGLYLDFKKNIANIVEKDDSWQITAANLENTVAVTAADPNFTANQWINVSAVLDYSSNSAVVTLTLLEGPNAGYSRTFAADLPGEDNGVGLMAVCGITKGGGSSWTAQIANISIYTGAGEFAGFGRIRIDEEPSDITAVAGMIDENTRLSVTATGIGVDSELSYQWYRSNSVSGADAELISGAVGPVYAVPENIDLGTYYLFCEISADGVDPVRTNVVKLTVRNPAGRKEWGAYYETEWRYPFQRAVLMENNPEMYLNDKLRPVLAEDTSAAPFLVNGVLMIPYQTAEAIFGEDVEWELSADLQTIAATRGKNTAALRVGSAELLVGDKSTAMLAAPVIIDDVLYIPAQPVASALGVSAGWDEESSVLIISTGAYVFPGKVAHGAMNGQNEAWYGSAESIRLADNLLIYQRNSGGWVENIDMSVQMTETLKRQLLSQKDNTDASLDNGVTIPEIRYLIRMYQATKIERYRDAYLLGINGVLKAQYPNGGFPQRMNQPSSYHGEITYNDNAMTQVLRLWWDIYSNPDQFFSIDEETYAKIEDSLIRGIDCILDTQIYSEKQGMLTAWCAQHDRVTLEPSWARDYEPPSISGSESIGIINFLMGLDKEFLISLDQDNVLGEELTIWERVQRAIHSAVKFFEHVEIRGYALTTGSSPWGSDRVLVESPNARGLWARFIDIDTFEPLFFDRREPTFRPNPREVDTYRPIVRGAMPGKHYPGGGNLRNLYRDADGNLHPIIVGPQGELIRPEGTVMDIKASYANLSHERRNGYQFVGSYAANLSDAYRAWLRKNDLTAE
;
A
#
# COMPACT_ATOMS: atom_id res chain seq x y z
N MET A 1 -40.39 90.59 -11.41
CA MET A 1 -39.59 91.76 -10.95
C MET A 1 -38.65 91.25 -9.86
N LYS A 2 -37.32 91.27 -10.07
CA LYS A 2 -36.37 92.22 -9.41
C LYS A 2 -36.64 92.36 -7.90
N ARG A 3 -35.71 92.18 -6.97
CA ARG A 3 -34.25 92.41 -7.01
C ARG A 3 -33.66 92.06 -5.63
N LYS A 4 -32.44 91.47 -5.63
CA LYS A 4 -31.19 91.90 -4.96
C LYS A 4 -31.27 92.35 -3.48
N SER A 5 -30.37 91.93 -2.58
CA SER A 5 -28.90 92.15 -2.66
C SER A 5 -28.17 91.41 -1.50
N ARG A 6 -27.05 90.71 -1.79
CA ARG A 6 -25.60 91.02 -1.53
C ARG A 6 -25.05 90.61 -0.14
N ARG A 7 -24.18 89.57 -0.10
CA ARG A 7 -22.69 89.56 0.16
C ARG A 7 -22.32 89.61 1.67
N LEU A 8 -21.40 88.84 2.26
CA LEU A 8 -20.03 88.43 1.84
C LEU A 8 -19.41 87.33 2.78
N ARG A 9 -18.79 86.27 2.19
CA ARG A 9 -17.54 85.48 2.50
C ARG A 9 -17.22 84.65 3.78
N GLN A 10 -16.51 83.53 3.50
CA GLN A 10 -15.62 82.59 4.27
C GLN A 10 -16.27 81.52 5.18
N GLY A 11 -15.92 80.22 5.21
CA GLY A 11 -15.02 79.35 4.41
C GLY A 11 -15.16 77.85 4.81
N ILE A 12 -14.81 76.93 3.88
CA ILE A 12 -14.19 75.58 4.03
C ILE A 12 -14.94 74.40 4.73
N ILE A 13 -15.13 73.32 3.92
CA ILE A 13 -15.06 71.83 4.15
C ILE A 13 -16.32 70.94 4.43
N LEU A 14 -16.54 70.06 3.42
CA LEU A 14 -16.93 68.62 3.31
C LEU A 14 -18.32 68.01 3.66
N THR A 15 -18.80 67.29 2.62
CA THR A 15 -19.40 65.93 2.52
C THR A 15 -20.89 65.65 2.76
N VAL A 16 -21.62 65.70 1.63
CA VAL A 16 -22.52 64.70 0.98
C VAL A 16 -23.02 63.46 1.75
N PHE A 17 -24.33 63.19 1.63
CA PHE A 17 -24.87 61.82 1.48
C PHE A 17 -26.06 61.80 0.49
N LEU A 18 -26.14 60.72 -0.29
CA LEU A 18 -27.02 60.46 -1.45
C LEU A 18 -27.97 59.29 -1.13
N VAL A 19 -29.21 59.32 -1.62
CA VAL A 19 -30.14 58.17 -1.67
C VAL A 19 -30.76 58.13 -3.07
N CYS A 20 -30.74 56.96 -3.72
CA CYS A 20 -31.79 56.52 -4.64
C CYS A 20 -31.73 55.00 -4.86
N VAL A 21 -32.93 54.42 -4.98
CA VAL A 21 -33.32 53.00 -4.96
C VAL A 21 -33.06 52.31 -6.30
N LEU A 22 -32.67 51.03 -6.27
CA LEU A 22 -32.71 50.10 -7.40
C LEU A 22 -33.51 48.83 -7.01
N THR A 23 -34.44 48.46 -7.88
CA THR A 23 -35.27 47.25 -7.85
C THR A 23 -34.41 46.01 -8.17
N GLN A 24 -34.36 45.03 -7.27
CA GLN A 24 -33.79 43.70 -7.56
C GLN A 24 -34.82 42.83 -8.28
N ALA A 25 -34.48 42.38 -9.49
CA ALA A 25 -35.13 41.25 -10.12
C ALA A 25 -34.61 39.97 -9.44
N ALA A 26 -35.51 39.08 -9.01
CA ALA A 26 -35.15 37.73 -8.61
C ALA A 26 -34.61 36.99 -9.84
N VAL A 27 -33.32 36.66 -9.83
CA VAL A 27 -32.73 35.74 -10.81
C VAL A 27 -33.22 34.35 -10.44
N TYR A 28 -33.94 33.70 -11.35
CA TYR A 28 -34.24 32.27 -11.25
C TYR A 28 -32.92 31.51 -11.31
N ALA A 29 -32.56 30.82 -10.22
CA ALA A 29 -31.46 29.86 -10.23
C ALA A 29 -31.82 28.74 -11.22
N SER A 30 -31.06 28.62 -12.30
CA SER A 30 -30.99 27.39 -13.10
C SER A 30 -30.47 26.26 -12.22
N ASP A 31 -30.85 25.00 -12.51
CA ASP A 31 -30.47 23.80 -11.76
C ASP A 31 -28.93 23.66 -11.67
N VAL A 32 -28.32 24.17 -10.58
CA VAL A 32 -26.89 24.02 -10.31
C VAL A 32 -26.68 22.69 -9.60
N VAL A 33 -25.86 21.80 -10.17
CA VAL A 33 -25.61 20.48 -9.61
C VAL A 33 -24.11 20.20 -9.62
N TRP A 34 -23.62 19.56 -8.55
CA TRP A 34 -22.29 18.97 -8.56
C TRP A 34 -22.27 17.76 -9.47
N THR A 35 -21.59 17.88 -10.60
CA THR A 35 -21.33 16.74 -11.46
C THR A 35 -20.07 16.04 -10.96
N LYS A 36 -20.18 14.73 -10.75
CA LYS A 36 -19.01 13.90 -10.54
C LYS A 36 -18.17 13.97 -11.80
N VAL A 37 -16.92 14.40 -11.66
CA VAL A 37 -15.93 14.16 -12.69
C VAL A 37 -15.18 12.93 -12.23
N ASP A 38 -15.54 11.77 -12.79
CA ASP A 38 -14.67 10.63 -12.64
C ASP A 38 -13.31 10.99 -13.23
N GLY A 39 -12.23 10.50 -12.60
CA GLY A 39 -10.94 10.45 -13.27
C GLY A 39 -11.02 9.42 -14.41
N THR A 40 -11.81 9.73 -15.43
CA THR A 40 -11.73 9.16 -16.77
C THR A 40 -10.69 9.96 -17.52
N ASP A 41 -9.82 9.26 -18.27
CA ASP A 41 -8.85 9.83 -19.20
C ASP A 41 -9.28 11.18 -19.76
N PHE A 42 -8.65 12.25 -19.28
CA PHE A 42 -8.61 13.50 -20.01
C PHE A 42 -7.65 13.25 -21.17
N ALA A 43 -8.21 12.79 -22.28
CA ALA A 43 -7.52 12.73 -23.56
C ALA A 43 -7.04 14.13 -23.92
N ASP A 44 -5.75 14.38 -23.77
CA ASP A 44 -4.90 14.88 -24.84
C ASP A 44 -3.42 14.68 -24.45
N GLU A 45 -2.63 14.42 -25.49
CA GLU A 45 -1.24 13.97 -25.48
C GLU A 45 -0.31 14.86 -24.63
N ASP A 46 -0.06 14.51 -23.37
CA ASP A 46 1.22 14.70 -22.65
C ASP A 46 1.10 14.53 -21.11
N ILE A 47 0.85 13.31 -20.61
CA ILE A 47 1.20 12.95 -19.22
C ILE A 47 1.67 11.48 -19.15
N TRP A 48 2.88 11.27 -18.65
CA TRP A 48 3.49 9.96 -18.42
C TRP A 48 2.94 9.31 -17.15
N PHE A 49 2.02 8.36 -17.32
CA PHE A 49 1.81 7.20 -16.44
C PHE A 49 1.58 5.95 -17.30
N ALA A 50 2.59 5.60 -18.10
CA ALA A 50 2.65 4.32 -18.80
C ALA A 50 3.35 3.30 -17.89
N GLU A 51 2.61 2.74 -16.94
CA GLU A 51 2.78 1.42 -16.31
C GLU A 51 1.90 1.37 -15.05
N MET A 52 0.58 1.23 -15.23
CA MET A 52 -0.34 0.60 -14.25
C MET A 52 -1.73 0.41 -14.89
N PHE A 53 -1.84 -0.72 -15.61
CA PHE A 53 -3.01 -1.54 -15.98
C PHE A 53 -4.17 -0.98 -16.83
N GLY A 54 -4.35 -1.62 -18.01
CA GLY A 54 -5.38 -2.64 -18.23
C GLY A 54 -6.84 -2.15 -18.35
N GLY A 55 -7.36 -2.16 -19.58
CA GLY A 55 -8.71 -1.72 -19.93
C GLY A 55 -9.84 -2.43 -19.17
N ASN A 56 -10.57 -1.64 -18.38
CA ASN A 56 -12.02 -1.53 -18.27
C ASN A 56 -12.33 -0.75 -16.97
N GLY A 57 -13.04 0.37 -17.10
CA GLY A 57 -13.30 1.32 -16.01
C GLY A 57 -13.97 0.69 -14.78
N PHE A 58 -13.63 1.22 -13.60
CA PHE A 58 -14.23 0.81 -12.32
C PHE A 58 -15.62 1.44 -12.11
N PRO A 59 -16.59 0.70 -11.52
CA PRO A 59 -17.93 1.21 -11.25
C PRO A 59 -18.02 2.01 -9.94
N VAL A 60 -18.99 2.94 -9.93
CA VAL A 60 -19.18 4.09 -9.02
C VAL A 60 -20.08 3.76 -7.81
N GLU A 61 -20.37 2.48 -7.55
CA GLU A 61 -21.62 2.05 -6.90
C GLU A 61 -21.78 2.29 -5.38
N ASN A 62 -20.77 2.77 -4.65
CA ASN A 62 -20.90 3.05 -3.20
C ASN A 62 -21.10 4.55 -2.88
N GLN A 63 -21.64 5.34 -3.82
CA GLN A 63 -22.01 6.74 -3.59
C GLN A 63 -23.54 6.85 -3.51
N SER A 64 -24.09 7.20 -2.36
CA SER A 64 -25.49 7.62 -2.24
C SER A 64 -25.61 9.08 -2.69
N ILE A 65 -26.44 9.35 -3.70
CA ILE A 65 -26.73 10.68 -4.23
C ILE A 65 -28.20 10.96 -3.97
N GLY A 66 -28.51 12.02 -3.23
CA GLY A 66 -29.89 12.49 -3.07
C GLY A 66 -30.27 13.40 -4.23
N ASP A 67 -31.37 13.09 -4.91
CA ASP A 67 -31.97 13.95 -5.94
C ASP A 67 -32.89 14.97 -5.26
N ASP A 68 -32.47 16.23 -5.13
CA ASP A 68 -33.37 17.33 -4.72
C ASP A 68 -32.98 18.69 -5.35
N PRO A 69 -33.94 19.47 -5.88
CA PRO A 69 -33.77 20.74 -6.60
C PRO A 69 -33.23 21.96 -5.81
N MET A 70 -32.77 21.82 -4.56
CA MET A 70 -32.09 22.89 -3.82
C MET A 70 -30.57 22.72 -3.93
N VAL A 71 -29.92 23.65 -4.63
CA VAL A 71 -28.49 23.67 -4.94
C VAL A 71 -27.63 23.51 -3.68
N GLY A 72 -26.90 22.38 -3.60
CA GLY A 72 -25.81 22.17 -2.63
C GLY A 72 -26.14 21.26 -1.46
N ARG A 73 -26.37 19.96 -1.70
CA ARG A 73 -26.52 18.94 -0.64
C ARG A 73 -25.31 18.01 -0.56
N ALA A 74 -25.08 17.53 0.66
CA ALA A 74 -23.85 16.93 1.18
C ALA A 74 -23.02 16.06 0.21
N LEU A 75 -21.73 16.38 0.13
CA LEU A 75 -20.72 15.49 -0.40
C LEU A 75 -19.91 14.89 0.76
N THR A 76 -20.19 13.64 1.14
CA THR A 76 -19.28 12.85 1.97
C THR A 76 -18.29 12.14 1.04
N LEU A 77 -17.11 12.72 0.82
CA LEU A 77 -16.04 12.04 0.07
C LEU A 77 -15.37 10.99 0.97
N ARG A 78 -15.96 9.80 1.06
CA ARG A 78 -15.32 8.63 1.67
C ARG A 78 -14.29 8.06 0.70
N LYS A 79 -13.02 8.43 0.85
CA LYS A 79 -11.93 7.81 0.09
C LYS A 79 -10.84 7.31 1.02
N SER A 80 -10.76 5.99 1.17
CA SER A 80 -9.58 5.28 1.68
C SER A 80 -8.78 4.74 0.49
N SER A 81 -8.02 5.58 -0.23
CA SER A 81 -7.14 5.08 -1.29
C SER A 81 -5.67 5.43 -1.07
N THR A 82 -4.82 4.42 -1.18
CA THR A 82 -3.36 4.48 -1.09
C THR A 82 -2.65 4.93 -2.38
N ALA A 83 -3.37 5.08 -3.50
CA ALA A 83 -2.77 5.58 -4.74
C ALA A 83 -3.12 7.06 -4.96
N GLY A 84 -2.12 7.88 -5.31
CA GLY A 84 -2.20 9.33 -5.52
C GLY A 84 -3.16 9.77 -6.64
N ARG A 85 -4.46 9.59 -6.43
CA ARG A 85 -5.52 10.12 -7.27
C ARG A 85 -6.27 11.19 -6.49
N ALA A 86 -6.26 12.41 -7.01
CA ALA A 86 -7.18 13.44 -6.58
C ALA A 86 -8.60 13.10 -7.05
N ALA A 87 -9.58 13.28 -6.18
CA ALA A 87 -10.99 13.24 -6.57
C ALA A 87 -11.49 14.69 -6.57
N GLY A 88 -11.94 15.15 -7.74
CA GLY A 88 -12.46 16.49 -7.93
C GLY A 88 -13.96 16.47 -8.23
N ARG A 89 -14.67 17.54 -7.86
CA ARG A 89 -15.97 17.85 -8.45
C ARG A 89 -15.95 19.25 -9.02
N VAL A 90 -16.82 19.48 -10.00
CA VAL A 90 -17.01 20.77 -10.68
C VAL A 90 -18.46 21.18 -10.49
N LEU A 91 -18.69 22.40 -10.02
CA LEU A 91 -20.02 22.95 -9.84
C LEU A 91 -20.55 23.40 -11.20
N GLN A 92 -21.44 22.62 -11.82
CA GLN A 92 -22.02 22.96 -13.12
C GLN A 92 -23.27 23.84 -12.96
N GLY A 93 -23.44 24.80 -13.87
CA GLY A 93 -24.60 25.70 -13.92
C GLY A 93 -24.53 26.94 -13.02
N ALA A 94 -23.43 27.09 -12.27
CA ALA A 94 -23.15 28.26 -11.42
C ALA A 94 -21.97 29.09 -11.91
N ASP A 95 -21.52 28.93 -13.15
CA ASP A 95 -20.53 29.82 -13.76
C ASP A 95 -21.07 31.25 -13.78
N ARG A 96 -20.23 32.23 -13.39
CA ARG A 96 -20.60 33.66 -13.35
C ARG A 96 -21.66 34.00 -12.29
N ALA A 97 -21.73 33.24 -11.20
CA ALA A 97 -22.58 33.57 -10.06
C ALA A 97 -22.14 34.86 -9.33
N GLY A 98 -20.90 35.30 -9.53
CA GLY A 98 -20.32 36.52 -8.98
C GLY A 98 -19.93 36.42 -7.50
N LEU A 99 -20.65 35.63 -6.70
CA LEU A 99 -20.38 35.42 -5.28
C LEU A 99 -20.62 33.97 -4.89
N TYR A 100 -19.65 33.37 -4.21
CA TYR A 100 -19.73 32.04 -3.61
C TYR A 100 -19.48 32.10 -2.11
N LYS A 101 -20.20 31.29 -1.32
CA LYS A 101 -19.82 30.92 0.05
C LYS A 101 -19.69 29.41 0.13
N LEU A 102 -18.66 28.92 0.80
CA LEU A 102 -18.36 27.50 0.98
C LEU A 102 -18.16 27.20 2.46
N GLU A 103 -18.68 26.07 2.93
CA GLU A 103 -18.51 25.59 4.30
C GLU A 103 -18.22 24.08 4.26
N PHE A 104 -17.19 23.59 4.95
CA PHE A 104 -16.87 22.15 5.03
C PHE A 104 -15.98 21.80 6.22
N ASP A 105 -15.95 20.53 6.61
CA ASP A 105 -15.08 20.01 7.66
C ASP A 105 -13.95 19.14 7.09
N VAL A 106 -12.76 19.24 7.67
CA VAL A 106 -11.56 18.49 7.29
C VAL A 106 -10.94 17.83 8.51
N ASN A 107 -10.75 16.51 8.46
CA ASN A 107 -9.95 15.80 9.46
C ASN A 107 -8.48 15.86 9.06
N LEU A 108 -7.66 16.49 9.90
CA LEU A 108 -6.22 16.56 9.74
C LEU A 108 -5.62 15.16 9.94
N PRO A 109 -4.72 14.68 9.06
CA PRO A 109 -4.27 13.30 9.08
C PRO A 109 -3.48 12.93 10.35
N SER A 110 -3.38 11.63 10.66
CA SER A 110 -2.72 11.10 11.88
C SER A 110 -1.23 11.39 11.98
N ASN A 111 -0.59 11.76 10.87
CA ASN A 111 0.79 12.18 10.78
C ASN A 111 0.93 13.68 10.46
N PHE A 112 -0.11 14.48 10.70
CA PHE A 112 -0.01 15.94 10.72
C PHE A 112 1.11 16.39 11.67
N GLY A 113 1.94 17.33 11.22
CA GLY A 113 3.17 17.76 11.92
C GLY A 113 4.43 16.98 11.54
N ASN A 114 4.33 15.81 10.87
CA ASN A 114 5.49 15.08 10.35
C ASN A 114 5.89 15.56 8.93
N ALA A 115 7.12 15.27 8.50
CA ALA A 115 7.66 15.66 7.19
C ALA A 115 6.87 15.03 6.02
N THR A 116 5.96 15.80 5.41
CA THR A 116 5.05 15.35 4.33
C THR A 116 5.17 16.23 3.08
N ARG A 117 4.72 15.70 1.92
CA ARG A 117 4.93 16.30 0.58
C ARG A 117 3.64 16.82 -0.09
N GLY A 118 2.59 17.26 0.62
CA GLY A 118 1.30 17.58 -0.04
C GLY A 118 0.26 18.42 0.72
N ALA A 119 -0.79 18.82 -0.02
CA ALA A 119 -1.90 19.66 0.44
C ALA A 119 -3.08 18.83 0.98
N ALA A 120 -3.80 19.36 1.98
CA ALA A 120 -4.95 18.74 2.62
C ALA A 120 -6.24 18.92 1.81
N VAL A 121 -6.49 20.13 1.28
CA VAL A 121 -7.65 20.47 0.45
C VAL A 121 -7.29 21.59 -0.52
N ALA A 122 -7.80 21.57 -1.76
CA ALA A 122 -7.64 22.64 -2.74
C ALA A 122 -8.95 22.97 -3.48
N PHE A 123 -9.20 24.26 -3.71
CA PHE A 123 -10.29 24.78 -4.55
C PHE A 123 -9.73 25.43 -5.81
N PHE A 124 -10.44 25.30 -6.93
CA PHE A 124 -9.99 25.77 -8.24
C PHE A 124 -11.16 26.30 -9.08
N GLU A 125 -10.88 27.11 -10.09
CA GLU A 125 -11.87 27.59 -11.07
C GLU A 125 -12.32 26.46 -12.03
N THR A 126 -13.58 26.42 -12.51
CA THR A 126 -13.98 25.37 -13.48
C THR A 126 -13.36 25.59 -14.87
N GLY A 127 -13.27 24.52 -15.68
CA GLY A 127 -12.57 24.56 -16.98
C GLY A 127 -11.05 24.38 -16.89
N VAL A 128 -10.56 23.90 -15.76
CA VAL A 128 -9.16 23.53 -15.52
C VAL A 128 -8.94 22.06 -15.91
N ASN A 129 -7.87 21.78 -16.69
CA ASN A 129 -7.30 20.43 -16.73
C ASN A 129 -6.66 20.20 -15.36
N ILE A 130 -7.35 19.47 -14.50
CA ILE A 130 -6.88 19.17 -13.14
C ILE A 130 -5.75 18.15 -13.27
N ASP A 131 -4.53 18.62 -13.47
CA ASP A 131 -3.35 17.80 -13.30
C ASP A 131 -3.37 17.29 -11.84
N THR A 132 -3.47 15.97 -11.65
CA THR A 132 -3.42 15.33 -10.31
C THR A 132 -2.11 15.63 -9.56
N ASN A 133 -1.13 16.14 -10.30
CA ASN A 133 0.10 16.71 -9.77
C ASN A 133 -0.13 18.17 -9.33
N LEU A 134 -0.16 18.40 -8.02
CA LEU A 134 0.06 19.70 -7.34
C LEU A 134 1.36 20.44 -7.76
N ARG A 135 2.14 19.87 -8.71
CA ARG A 135 3.51 20.23 -9.09
C ARG A 135 3.59 21.25 -10.23
N ARG A 136 2.57 21.34 -11.08
CA ARG A 136 2.53 22.33 -12.16
C ARG A 136 1.78 23.56 -11.68
N SER A 137 2.35 24.73 -11.95
CA SER A 137 1.70 26.02 -11.78
C SER A 137 0.46 26.06 -12.68
N ASP A 138 -0.71 25.63 -12.20
CA ASP A 138 -1.96 26.12 -12.78
C ASP A 138 -2.31 27.44 -12.09
N ASN A 139 -2.37 28.49 -12.91
CA ASN A 139 -2.67 29.86 -12.52
C ASN A 139 -4.15 30.04 -12.14
N ARG A 140 -4.86 28.99 -11.71
CA ARG A 140 -6.33 28.97 -11.56
C ARG A 140 -6.84 28.24 -10.30
N HIS A 141 -5.96 27.92 -9.34
CA HIS A 141 -6.42 27.56 -7.98
C HIS A 141 -6.83 28.82 -7.21
N ILE A 142 -7.87 28.70 -6.38
CA ILE A 142 -8.44 29.80 -5.60
C ILE A 142 -7.73 29.88 -4.25
N PHE A 143 -7.79 28.80 -3.47
CA PHE A 143 -6.99 28.63 -2.26
C PHE A 143 -6.74 27.14 -1.94
N ARG A 144 -5.75 26.88 -1.08
CA ARG A 144 -5.44 25.53 -0.57
C ARG A 144 -4.88 25.55 0.85
N ILE A 145 -5.13 24.49 1.59
CA ILE A 145 -4.61 24.24 2.94
C ILE A 145 -3.56 23.13 2.84
N LEU A 146 -2.35 23.34 3.35
CA LEU A 146 -1.25 22.38 3.21
C LEU A 146 -0.30 22.38 4.40
N SER A 147 0.41 21.27 4.61
CA SER A 147 1.42 21.13 5.67
C SER A 147 2.81 21.01 5.06
N VAL A 148 3.82 21.68 5.62
CA VAL A 148 5.20 21.69 5.08
C VAL A 148 6.25 21.64 6.18
N ASP A 149 7.34 20.95 5.88
CA ASP A 149 8.62 21.02 6.60
C ASP A 149 9.46 22.17 6.04
N ALA A 150 9.69 23.21 6.83
CA ALA A 150 10.60 24.28 6.43
C ALA A 150 12.04 23.74 6.55
N ALA A 151 12.81 23.84 5.46
CA ALA A 151 14.18 23.30 5.38
C ALA A 151 15.17 23.83 6.44
N ASP A 152 14.75 24.79 7.28
CA ASP A 152 15.49 25.38 8.39
C ASP A 152 15.26 24.68 9.75
N GLY A 153 14.48 23.58 9.80
CA GLY A 153 14.31 22.78 11.01
C GLY A 153 13.31 23.36 12.03
N ARG A 154 12.39 24.21 11.58
CA ARG A 154 11.21 24.59 12.39
C ARG A 154 10.15 23.49 12.29
N GLU A 155 9.51 23.16 13.41
CA GLU A 155 8.44 22.16 13.47
C GLU A 155 7.32 22.43 12.45
N GLY A 156 6.78 21.37 11.85
CA GLY A 156 5.86 21.41 10.71
C GLY A 156 4.66 22.33 10.92
N GLY A 157 4.41 23.19 9.94
CA GLY A 157 3.33 24.19 9.99
C GLY A 157 2.18 23.89 9.03
N LEU A 158 0.96 24.30 9.40
CA LEU A 158 -0.18 24.42 8.50
C LEU A 158 -0.10 25.77 7.80
N TYR A 159 -0.25 25.78 6.48
CA TYR A 159 -0.18 26.95 5.64
C TYR A 159 -1.46 27.08 4.81
N LEU A 160 -1.92 28.32 4.67
CA LEU A 160 -2.97 28.69 3.73
C LEU A 160 -2.32 29.45 2.58
N ASP A 161 -2.61 29.02 1.36
CA ASP A 161 -2.06 29.61 0.15
C ASP A 161 -3.21 30.08 -0.75
N PHE A 162 -3.25 31.39 -1.01
CA PHE A 162 -4.13 32.04 -1.97
C PHE A 162 -3.32 32.38 -3.22
N LYS A 163 -3.91 32.11 -4.37
CA LYS A 163 -3.30 32.19 -5.70
C LYS A 163 -1.80 32.56 -5.79
N LYS A 164 -1.05 31.56 -6.27
CA LYS A 164 0.21 31.65 -7.02
C LYS A 164 1.41 32.19 -6.23
N ASN A 165 2.05 31.30 -5.46
CA ASN A 165 3.50 31.40 -5.21
C ASN A 165 4.29 30.08 -5.20
N ILE A 166 3.71 28.98 -5.69
CA ILE A 166 4.58 27.94 -6.25
C ILE A 166 4.92 28.34 -7.69
N ALA A 167 5.72 29.41 -7.83
CA ALA A 167 6.57 29.56 -9.00
C ALA A 167 7.62 28.45 -8.91
N ASN A 168 7.24 27.25 -9.34
CA ASN A 168 8.18 26.16 -9.53
C ASN A 168 9.10 26.53 -10.71
N ILE A 169 10.18 27.28 -10.42
CA ILE A 169 11.43 27.11 -11.16
C ILE A 169 12.04 25.83 -10.58
N VAL A 170 11.53 24.69 -11.04
CA VAL A 170 12.09 23.39 -10.69
C VAL A 170 13.14 23.09 -11.76
N GLU A 171 14.41 23.35 -11.47
CA GLU A 171 15.54 22.92 -12.31
C GLU A 171 15.77 21.39 -12.26
N LYS A 172 14.95 20.61 -11.52
CA LYS A 172 15.12 19.16 -11.32
C LYS A 172 13.80 18.41 -11.06
N ASP A 173 13.44 17.48 -11.93
CA ASP A 173 12.22 16.63 -11.85
C ASP A 173 12.09 15.74 -10.58
N ASP A 174 13.05 15.77 -9.66
CA ASP A 174 13.09 14.92 -8.45
C ASP A 174 12.93 15.64 -7.11
N SER A 175 12.76 16.96 -7.06
CA SER A 175 12.49 17.62 -5.76
C SER A 175 11.01 17.52 -5.41
N TRP A 176 10.58 16.38 -4.86
CA TRP A 176 9.22 16.20 -4.31
C TRP A 176 9.02 16.97 -2.99
N GLN A 177 9.76 18.07 -2.78
CA GLN A 177 9.81 18.85 -1.55
C GLN A 177 9.25 20.24 -1.81
N ILE A 178 8.26 20.64 -1.02
CA ILE A 178 7.90 22.05 -0.91
C ILE A 178 9.07 22.73 -0.16
N THR A 179 9.83 23.57 -0.85
CA THR A 179 11.00 24.29 -0.34
C THR A 179 10.59 25.61 0.35
N ALA A 180 11.52 26.27 1.04
CA ALA A 180 11.28 27.61 1.60
C ALA A 180 10.84 28.64 0.52
N ALA A 181 11.31 28.49 -0.72
CA ALA A 181 10.87 29.33 -1.84
C ALA A 181 9.40 29.07 -2.25
N ASN A 182 8.89 27.87 -2.02
CA ASN A 182 7.48 27.53 -2.27
C ASN A 182 6.53 28.06 -1.18
N LEU A 183 7.07 28.52 -0.05
CA LEU A 183 6.34 29.17 1.04
C LEU A 183 6.40 30.70 0.94
N GLU A 184 7.07 31.26 -0.07
CA GLU A 184 7.15 32.70 -0.26
C GLU A 184 5.74 33.25 -0.47
N ASN A 185 5.24 34.04 0.48
CA ASN A 185 3.86 34.60 0.52
C ASN A 185 2.72 33.64 0.89
N THR A 186 3.00 32.41 1.36
CA THR A 186 1.96 31.61 2.04
C THR A 186 1.73 32.15 3.45
N VAL A 187 0.52 31.95 3.97
CA VAL A 187 0.18 32.38 5.34
C VAL A 187 0.36 31.20 6.29
N ALA A 188 1.35 31.29 7.18
CA ALA A 188 1.51 30.33 8.26
C ALA A 188 0.32 30.42 9.24
N VAL A 189 -0.45 29.35 9.32
CA VAL A 189 -1.60 29.21 10.21
C VAL A 189 -1.13 28.86 11.64
N THR A 190 -0.03 28.12 11.79
CA THR A 190 0.52 27.58 13.06
C THR A 190 1.31 28.56 13.94
N ALA A 191 1.39 29.84 13.61
CA ALA A 191 2.19 30.80 14.39
C ALA A 191 1.49 31.33 15.66
N ALA A 192 0.33 30.82 16.07
CA ALA A 192 -0.41 31.27 17.25
C ALA A 192 -1.18 30.13 17.94
N ASP A 193 -1.23 30.17 19.27
CA ASP A 193 -1.92 29.24 20.17
C ASP A 193 -3.46 29.39 20.09
N PRO A 194 -4.27 28.31 20.07
CA PRO A 194 -3.89 26.89 20.13
C PRO A 194 -3.36 26.33 18.81
N ASN A 195 -2.34 25.47 18.90
CA ASN A 195 -1.80 24.77 17.74
C ASN A 195 -2.76 23.69 17.22
N PHE A 196 -2.86 23.56 15.89
CA PHE A 196 -3.52 22.41 15.27
C PHE A 196 -2.71 21.12 15.50
N THR A 197 -3.37 19.96 15.60
CA THR A 197 -2.75 18.65 15.86
C THR A 197 -3.25 17.56 14.90
N ALA A 198 -2.59 16.40 14.91
CA ALA A 198 -3.01 15.25 14.14
C ALA A 198 -4.37 14.68 14.56
N ASN A 199 -5.10 14.10 13.61
CA ASN A 199 -6.47 13.58 13.77
C ASN A 199 -7.48 14.62 14.26
N GLN A 200 -7.19 15.91 14.06
CA GLN A 200 -8.03 16.99 14.54
C GLN A 200 -8.96 17.47 13.43
N TRP A 201 -10.24 17.62 13.74
CA TRP A 201 -11.21 18.20 12.81
C TRP A 201 -11.14 19.72 12.83
N ILE A 202 -11.11 20.31 11.64
CA ILE A 202 -11.22 21.75 11.43
C ILE A 202 -12.39 22.05 10.49
N ASN A 203 -13.01 23.20 10.67
CA ASN A 203 -13.97 23.75 9.72
C ASN A 203 -13.30 24.78 8.83
N VAL A 204 -13.71 24.81 7.58
CA VAL A 204 -13.27 25.77 6.58
C VAL A 204 -14.50 26.46 6.01
N SER A 205 -14.57 27.77 6.23
CA SER A 205 -15.53 28.68 5.61
C SER A 205 -14.80 29.49 4.55
N ALA A 206 -15.32 29.64 3.32
CA ALA A 206 -14.71 30.47 2.30
C ALA A 206 -15.75 31.31 1.58
N VAL A 207 -15.54 32.62 1.47
CA VAL A 207 -16.37 33.56 0.71
C VAL A 207 -15.54 34.03 -0.49
N LEU A 208 -16.03 33.81 -1.70
CA LEU A 208 -15.36 34.16 -2.95
C LEU A 208 -16.25 35.15 -3.71
N ASP A 209 -15.92 36.44 -3.64
CA ASP A 209 -16.65 37.53 -4.28
C ASP A 209 -15.89 38.05 -5.51
N TYR A 210 -16.24 37.53 -6.69
CA TYR A 210 -15.68 37.96 -7.97
C TYR A 210 -16.16 39.36 -8.38
N SER A 211 -17.21 39.91 -7.76
CA SER A 211 -17.65 41.28 -8.02
C SER A 211 -16.74 42.32 -7.38
N SER A 212 -16.23 42.03 -6.17
CA SER A 212 -15.23 42.85 -5.47
C SER A 212 -13.80 42.36 -5.65
N ASN A 213 -13.60 41.28 -6.41
CA ASN A 213 -12.33 40.55 -6.54
C ASN A 213 -11.72 40.16 -5.18
N SER A 214 -12.53 39.66 -4.23
CA SER A 214 -12.05 39.28 -2.90
C SER A 214 -12.38 37.83 -2.54
N ALA A 215 -11.43 37.14 -1.91
CA ALA A 215 -11.58 35.83 -1.30
C ALA A 215 -11.32 35.96 0.20
N VAL A 216 -12.22 35.44 1.04
CA VAL A 216 -12.10 35.43 2.49
C VAL A 216 -12.28 34.00 3.00
N VAL A 217 -11.23 33.38 3.53
CA VAL A 217 -11.27 32.02 4.09
C VAL A 217 -11.13 32.09 5.61
N THR A 218 -12.01 31.45 6.34
CA THR A 218 -11.94 31.28 7.79
C THR A 218 -11.70 29.82 8.13
N LEU A 219 -10.63 29.55 8.88
CA LEU A 219 -10.34 28.24 9.46
C LEU A 219 -10.75 28.25 10.93
N THR A 220 -11.56 27.29 11.35
CA THR A 220 -12.05 27.19 12.72
C THR A 220 -11.67 25.84 13.32
N LEU A 221 -10.90 25.87 14.41
CA LEU A 221 -10.68 24.69 15.24
C LEU A 221 -11.99 24.32 15.94
N LEU A 222 -12.38 23.05 15.87
CA LEU A 222 -13.63 22.57 16.48
C LEU A 222 -13.35 21.99 17.87
N GLU A 223 -13.64 22.75 18.93
CA GLU A 223 -13.57 22.31 20.35
C GLU A 223 -14.98 22.08 20.93
N GLY A 224 -15.85 21.40 20.16
CA GLY A 224 -17.25 21.17 20.49
C GLY A 224 -18.22 22.02 19.65
N PRO A 225 -19.53 22.01 19.97
CA PRO A 225 -20.56 22.58 19.11
C PRO A 225 -20.52 24.12 19.02
N ASN A 226 -19.99 24.80 20.04
CA ASN A 226 -20.04 26.27 20.19
C ASN A 226 -18.71 26.90 20.65
N ALA A 227 -17.61 26.14 20.68
CA ALA A 227 -16.31 26.61 21.12
C ALA A 227 -15.25 26.25 20.09
N GLY A 228 -14.39 27.21 19.79
CA GLY A 228 -13.37 27.05 18.77
C GLY A 228 -12.58 28.32 18.54
N TYR A 229 -11.32 28.15 18.15
CA TYR A 229 -10.48 29.25 17.69
C TYR A 229 -10.66 29.40 16.18
N SER A 230 -11.12 30.57 15.72
CA SER A 230 -11.26 30.87 14.30
C SER A 230 -10.25 31.91 13.85
N ARG A 231 -9.76 31.75 12.62
CA ARG A 231 -8.87 32.72 11.98
C ARG A 231 -9.33 32.95 10.54
N THR A 232 -9.56 34.21 10.21
CA THR A 232 -9.99 34.65 8.89
C THR A 232 -8.80 35.23 8.12
N PHE A 233 -8.73 34.90 6.84
CA PHE A 233 -7.70 35.30 5.90
C PHE A 233 -8.38 35.87 4.67
N ALA A 234 -7.88 37.00 4.16
CA ALA A 234 -8.41 37.62 2.96
C ALA A 234 -7.33 37.75 1.88
N ALA A 235 -7.70 37.59 0.62
CA ALA A 235 -6.85 37.76 -0.55
C ALA A 235 -7.68 38.25 -1.74
N ASP A 236 -7.03 38.70 -2.81
CA ASP A 236 -7.72 39.10 -4.03
C ASP A 236 -8.05 37.87 -4.91
N LEU A 237 -9.27 37.82 -5.45
CA LEU A 237 -9.65 36.82 -6.45
C LEU A 237 -9.12 37.21 -7.84
N PRO A 238 -8.89 36.23 -8.73
CA PRO A 238 -7.98 36.50 -9.81
C PRO A 238 -8.53 36.12 -11.18
N GLY A 239 -9.26 37.02 -11.81
CA GLY A 239 -9.75 36.85 -13.18
C GLY A 239 -11.27 36.90 -13.27
N GLU A 240 -11.81 36.26 -14.29
CA GLU A 240 -13.24 36.14 -14.53
C GLU A 240 -13.81 34.95 -13.73
N ASP A 241 -15.08 35.07 -13.30
CA ASP A 241 -15.77 33.98 -12.62
C ASP A 241 -16.03 32.81 -13.60
N ASN A 242 -15.15 31.82 -13.52
CA ASN A 242 -15.20 30.58 -14.28
C ASN A 242 -15.89 29.46 -13.49
N GLY A 243 -16.63 29.73 -12.41
CA GLY A 243 -17.21 28.72 -11.52
C GLY A 243 -16.23 28.13 -10.50
N VAL A 244 -16.72 27.23 -9.63
CA VAL A 244 -15.92 26.60 -8.56
C VAL A 244 -15.81 25.08 -8.71
N GLY A 245 -14.61 24.55 -8.53
CA GLY A 245 -14.29 23.14 -8.34
C GLY A 245 -13.60 22.88 -7.01
N LEU A 246 -13.81 21.68 -6.46
CA LEU A 246 -13.23 21.22 -5.18
C LEU A 246 -12.45 19.93 -5.38
N MET A 247 -11.25 19.85 -4.78
CA MET A 247 -10.35 18.72 -4.85
C MET A 247 -9.84 18.34 -3.45
N ALA A 248 -10.03 17.08 -3.07
CA ALA A 248 -9.31 16.47 -1.94
C ALA A 248 -8.02 15.84 -2.48
N VAL A 249 -6.87 16.10 -1.83
CA VAL A 249 -5.57 15.58 -2.27
C VAL A 249 -4.89 14.77 -1.16
N CYS A 250 -4.32 13.63 -1.53
CA CYS A 250 -3.46 12.82 -0.67
C CYS A 250 -1.98 13.19 -0.91
N GLY A 251 -1.25 13.54 0.15
CA GLY A 251 0.19 13.77 0.11
C GLY A 251 1.00 12.47 0.27
N ILE A 252 2.22 12.43 -0.27
CA ILE A 252 3.16 11.30 -0.10
C ILE A 252 4.17 11.64 1.02
N THR A 253 4.51 10.69 1.89
CA THR A 253 5.59 10.90 2.89
C THR A 253 6.97 10.69 2.28
N LYS A 254 8.02 11.23 2.91
CA LYS A 254 9.42 10.96 2.52
C LYS A 254 9.79 9.52 2.88
N GLY A 255 9.54 8.58 1.96
CA GLY A 255 9.80 7.15 2.18
C GLY A 255 8.92 6.15 1.43
N GLY A 256 8.00 6.59 0.56
CA GLY A 256 7.22 5.70 -0.30
C GLY A 256 5.96 5.11 0.34
N GLY A 257 5.69 5.37 1.62
CA GLY A 257 4.40 5.05 2.25
C GLY A 257 3.37 6.17 2.06
N SER A 258 2.24 5.87 1.42
CA SER A 258 1.07 6.75 1.37
C SER A 258 0.24 6.59 2.65
N SER A 259 0.40 7.48 3.63
CA SER A 259 -0.45 7.52 4.84
C SER A 259 -1.19 8.84 5.04
N TRP A 260 -1.10 9.77 4.08
CA TRP A 260 -1.71 11.09 4.17
C TRP A 260 -3.07 11.10 3.47
N THR A 261 -4.15 10.79 4.20
CA THR A 261 -5.52 10.96 3.70
C THR A 261 -6.26 11.92 4.63
N ALA A 262 -6.53 13.14 4.15
CA ALA A 262 -7.46 14.04 4.81
C ALA A 262 -8.89 13.60 4.47
N GLN A 263 -9.77 13.53 5.48
CA GLN A 263 -11.19 13.24 5.26
C GLN A 263 -11.94 14.57 5.16
N ILE A 264 -12.75 14.74 4.12
CA ILE A 264 -13.62 15.92 3.95
C ILE A 264 -15.07 15.50 4.17
N ALA A 265 -15.78 16.24 5.02
CA ALA A 265 -17.19 16.06 5.29
C ALA A 265 -17.95 17.38 5.20
N ASN A 266 -19.27 17.31 5.13
CA ASN A 266 -20.19 18.44 5.31
C ASN A 266 -19.97 19.65 4.38
N ILE A 267 -19.78 19.41 3.08
CA ILE A 267 -19.57 20.48 2.10
C ILE A 267 -20.90 21.16 1.72
N SER A 268 -21.00 22.46 1.98
CA SER A 268 -22.10 23.34 1.58
C SER A 268 -21.58 24.47 0.68
N ILE A 269 -22.31 24.80 -0.38
CA ILE A 269 -21.98 25.91 -1.29
C ILE A 269 -23.21 26.76 -1.57
N TYR A 270 -23.02 28.07 -1.51
CA TYR A 270 -24.05 29.08 -1.75
C TYR A 270 -23.61 29.98 -2.89
N THR A 271 -24.48 30.25 -3.86
CA THR A 271 -24.21 31.11 -5.02
C THR A 271 -25.11 32.34 -4.99
N GLY A 272 -24.55 33.53 -5.26
CA GLY A 272 -25.31 34.74 -5.57
C GLY A 272 -26.11 35.43 -4.45
N ALA A 273 -25.86 35.22 -3.15
CA ALA A 273 -26.65 35.86 -2.08
C ALA A 273 -25.87 36.58 -0.98
N GLY A 274 -26.54 37.56 -0.35
CA GLY A 274 -26.07 38.38 0.78
C GLY A 274 -25.93 37.60 2.10
N GLU A 275 -25.70 38.32 3.22
CA GLU A 275 -25.42 37.75 4.56
C GLU A 275 -26.26 36.49 4.87
N PHE A 276 -25.61 35.32 4.83
CA PHE A 276 -26.23 34.04 5.16
C PHE A 276 -26.10 33.78 6.67
N ALA A 277 -27.22 33.43 7.31
CA ALA A 277 -27.23 32.84 8.65
C ALA A 277 -26.37 31.56 8.68
N GLY A 278 -25.70 31.28 9.80
CA GLY A 278 -24.94 30.05 9.96
C GLY A 278 -25.85 28.84 9.78
N PHE A 279 -25.52 27.95 8.84
CA PHE A 279 -26.24 26.69 8.65
C PHE A 279 -25.58 25.62 9.52
N GLY A 280 -26.39 24.91 10.31
CA GLY A 280 -25.92 23.80 11.11
C GLY A 280 -25.52 22.58 10.27
N ARG A 281 -24.72 21.67 10.83
CA ARG A 281 -24.27 20.42 10.16
C ARG A 281 -24.06 19.26 11.15
N ILE A 282 -24.09 18.02 10.67
CA ILE A 282 -23.89 16.81 11.49
C ILE A 282 -22.56 16.15 11.11
N ARG A 283 -21.71 15.84 12.09
CA ARG A 283 -20.46 15.10 11.90
C ARG A 283 -20.55 13.75 12.61
N ILE A 284 -20.23 12.65 11.94
CA ILE A 284 -20.07 11.33 12.57
C ILE A 284 -18.67 11.27 13.19
N ASP A 285 -18.61 11.07 14.51
CA ASP A 285 -17.37 11.00 15.28
C ASP A 285 -16.85 9.56 15.38
N GLU A 286 -17.74 8.58 15.58
CA GLU A 286 -17.43 7.13 15.56
C GLU A 286 -18.46 6.35 14.74
N GLU A 287 -17.96 5.51 13.83
CA GLU A 287 -18.79 4.62 12.99
C GLU A 287 -19.15 3.33 13.74
N PRO A 288 -20.32 2.72 13.45
CA PRO A 288 -20.63 1.38 13.95
C PRO A 288 -19.66 0.34 13.39
N SER A 289 -19.55 -0.80 14.08
CA SER A 289 -18.70 -1.94 13.70
C SER A 289 -19.53 -3.20 13.45
N ASP A 290 -18.99 -4.12 12.65
CA ASP A 290 -19.60 -5.44 12.42
C ASP A 290 -19.70 -6.23 13.74
N ILE A 291 -20.78 -6.98 13.92
CA ILE A 291 -21.01 -7.82 15.10
C ILE A 291 -21.54 -9.20 14.72
N THR A 292 -21.16 -10.21 15.50
CA THR A 292 -21.74 -11.56 15.43
C THR A 292 -22.52 -11.86 16.70
N ALA A 293 -23.84 -11.98 16.57
CA ALA A 293 -24.77 -12.33 17.64
C ALA A 293 -25.04 -13.84 17.65
N VAL A 294 -25.09 -14.42 18.84
CA VAL A 294 -25.40 -15.84 19.04
C VAL A 294 -26.83 -15.97 19.56
N ALA A 295 -27.68 -16.69 18.83
CA ALA A 295 -29.08 -16.90 19.20
C ALA A 295 -29.19 -17.52 20.60
N GLY A 296 -30.06 -16.97 21.44
CA GLY A 296 -30.20 -17.35 22.86
C GLY A 296 -29.18 -16.71 23.81
N MET A 297 -28.21 -15.94 23.29
CA MET A 297 -27.25 -15.13 24.05
C MET A 297 -27.31 -13.64 23.66
N ILE A 298 -28.37 -13.24 22.95
CA ILE A 298 -28.63 -11.83 22.61
C ILE A 298 -29.17 -11.14 23.86
N ASP A 299 -28.60 -9.98 24.18
CA ASP A 299 -28.97 -9.17 25.34
C ASP A 299 -28.98 -7.68 24.99
N GLU A 300 -29.20 -6.82 25.99
CA GLU A 300 -29.18 -5.35 25.83
C GLU A 300 -27.81 -4.78 25.38
N ASN A 301 -26.76 -5.61 25.40
CA ASN A 301 -25.40 -5.27 24.96
C ASN A 301 -25.10 -5.75 23.55
N THR A 302 -25.93 -6.61 22.96
CA THR A 302 -25.91 -6.92 21.53
C THR A 302 -26.40 -5.71 20.76
N ARG A 303 -25.52 -4.74 20.50
CA ARG A 303 -25.91 -3.45 19.93
C ARG A 303 -24.90 -2.90 18.96
N LEU A 304 -25.42 -2.09 18.04
CA LEU A 304 -24.65 -1.22 17.18
C LEU A 304 -24.74 0.21 17.74
N SER A 305 -23.64 0.96 17.72
CA SER A 305 -23.60 2.33 18.21
C SER A 305 -22.93 3.27 17.22
N VAL A 306 -23.39 4.51 17.19
CA VAL A 306 -22.79 5.61 16.45
C VAL A 306 -22.67 6.82 17.38
N THR A 307 -21.59 7.58 17.26
CA THR A 307 -21.48 8.89 17.91
C THR A 307 -21.39 9.99 16.87
N ALA A 308 -22.06 11.11 17.12
CA ALA A 308 -22.13 12.22 16.18
C ALA A 308 -22.30 13.56 16.92
N THR A 309 -21.81 14.63 16.29
CA THR A 309 -21.87 16.00 16.81
C THR A 309 -22.62 16.91 15.84
N GLY A 310 -23.61 17.66 16.34
CA GLY A 310 -24.24 18.76 15.62
C GLY A 310 -23.43 20.05 15.81
N ILE A 311 -22.90 20.61 14.73
CA ILE A 311 -22.10 21.85 14.74
C ILE A 311 -22.95 23.00 14.23
N GLY A 312 -23.16 24.05 15.04
CA GLY A 312 -24.06 25.15 14.70
C GLY A 312 -25.53 24.72 14.56
N VAL A 313 -25.89 23.63 15.25
CA VAL A 313 -27.24 23.05 15.26
C VAL A 313 -27.84 23.30 16.63
N ASP A 314 -28.96 24.02 16.68
CA ASP A 314 -29.64 24.35 17.95
C ASP A 314 -30.60 23.23 18.41
N SER A 315 -30.97 22.30 17.51
CA SER A 315 -31.81 21.13 17.81
C SER A 315 -30.98 19.91 18.20
N GLU A 316 -31.54 19.03 19.03
CA GLU A 316 -30.94 17.72 19.31
C GLU A 316 -30.85 16.86 18.03
N LEU A 317 -29.82 16.00 17.97
CA LEU A 317 -29.67 15.04 16.88
C LEU A 317 -30.71 13.93 16.99
N SER A 318 -31.38 13.66 15.89
CA SER A 318 -32.31 12.54 15.73
C SER A 318 -31.64 11.42 14.96
N TYR A 319 -31.90 10.17 15.32
CA TYR A 319 -31.29 8.98 14.72
C TYR A 319 -32.37 8.09 14.14
N GLN A 320 -32.05 7.31 13.12
CA GLN A 320 -32.94 6.29 12.58
C GLN A 320 -32.13 5.16 11.93
N TRP A 321 -32.32 3.93 12.38
CA TRP A 321 -31.66 2.76 11.82
C TRP A 321 -32.44 2.12 10.67
N TYR A 322 -31.68 1.56 9.72
CA TYR A 322 -32.17 0.87 8.55
C TYR A 322 -31.48 -0.50 8.42
N ARG A 323 -32.19 -1.47 7.85
CA ARG A 323 -31.67 -2.81 7.49
C ARG A 323 -31.71 -3.00 5.98
N SER A 324 -30.79 -3.78 5.43
CA SER A 324 -30.65 -4.06 4.00
C SER A 324 -30.21 -5.52 3.81
N ASN A 325 -30.56 -6.13 2.68
CA ASN A 325 -30.03 -7.45 2.31
C ASN A 325 -28.73 -7.33 1.48
N SER A 326 -28.35 -6.10 1.10
CA SER A 326 -27.12 -5.83 0.36
C SER A 326 -26.19 -4.85 1.07
N VAL A 327 -24.89 -5.00 0.80
CA VAL A 327 -23.82 -4.12 1.29
C VAL A 327 -23.92 -2.68 0.79
N SER A 328 -24.66 -2.41 -0.29
CA SER A 328 -24.83 -1.05 -0.82
C SER A 328 -25.90 -0.26 -0.05
N GLY A 329 -26.75 -0.93 0.73
CA GLY A 329 -27.90 -0.31 1.39
C GLY A 329 -28.98 0.16 0.42
N ALA A 330 -28.96 -0.28 -0.84
CA ALA A 330 -29.88 0.18 -1.87
C ALA A 330 -31.33 -0.30 -1.65
N ASP A 331 -31.49 -1.48 -1.04
CA ASP A 331 -32.76 -2.11 -0.70
C ASP A 331 -33.15 -1.90 0.77
N ALA A 332 -32.73 -0.77 1.36
CA ALA A 332 -32.89 -0.51 2.78
C ALA A 332 -34.36 -0.38 3.22
N GLU A 333 -34.71 -1.11 4.28
CA GLU A 333 -35.97 -1.05 5.00
C GLU A 333 -35.80 -0.36 6.35
N LEU A 334 -36.78 0.45 6.72
CA LEU A 334 -36.85 1.13 8.01
C LEU A 334 -36.96 0.13 9.17
N ILE A 335 -36.13 0.27 10.20
CA ILE A 335 -36.32 -0.45 11.46
C ILE A 335 -37.18 0.40 12.39
N SER A 336 -38.48 0.08 12.46
CA SER A 336 -39.46 0.84 13.24
C SER A 336 -39.05 0.96 14.71
N GLY A 337 -39.03 2.20 15.23
CA GLY A 337 -38.71 2.50 16.64
C GLY A 337 -37.22 2.56 16.99
N ALA A 338 -36.31 2.21 16.06
CA ALA A 338 -34.87 2.31 16.26
C ALA A 338 -34.37 3.75 16.03
N VAL A 339 -34.75 4.67 16.93
CA VAL A 339 -34.56 6.12 16.78
C VAL A 339 -33.43 6.73 17.62
N GLY A 340 -32.57 5.88 18.18
CA GLY A 340 -31.46 6.30 19.06
C GLY A 340 -30.08 6.14 18.41
N PRO A 341 -29.03 6.73 19.02
CA PRO A 341 -27.63 6.54 18.61
C PRO A 341 -27.14 5.10 18.81
N VAL A 342 -27.94 4.27 19.48
CA VAL A 342 -27.69 2.86 19.74
C VAL A 342 -28.88 2.06 19.23
N TYR A 343 -28.59 1.01 18.45
CA TYR A 343 -29.54 0.00 18.04
C TYR A 343 -29.27 -1.30 18.78
N ALA A 344 -30.14 -1.66 19.72
CA ALA A 344 -30.13 -2.98 20.36
C ALA A 344 -30.74 -4.02 19.41
N VAL A 345 -30.03 -5.11 19.19
CA VAL A 345 -30.48 -6.21 18.35
C VAL A 345 -31.60 -6.97 19.09
N PRO A 346 -32.77 -7.19 18.47
CA PRO A 346 -33.86 -7.93 19.10
C PRO A 346 -33.45 -9.37 19.46
N GLU A 347 -33.80 -9.85 20.66
CA GLU A 347 -33.49 -11.23 21.10
C GLU A 347 -34.05 -12.31 20.18
N ASN A 348 -35.18 -12.01 19.54
CA ASN A 348 -35.92 -12.91 18.65
C ASN A 348 -35.65 -12.65 17.15
N ILE A 349 -34.55 -11.97 16.81
CA ILE A 349 -34.13 -11.79 15.42
C ILE A 349 -33.86 -13.16 14.77
N ASP A 350 -34.31 -13.33 13.53
CA ASP A 350 -34.09 -14.58 12.80
C ASP A 350 -32.59 -14.80 12.50
N LEU A 351 -32.19 -16.06 12.35
CA LEU A 351 -30.83 -16.39 11.93
C LEU A 351 -30.57 -15.83 10.52
N GLY A 352 -29.37 -15.29 10.29
CA GLY A 352 -29.02 -14.71 9.00
C GLY A 352 -27.90 -13.69 9.07
N THR A 353 -27.56 -13.12 7.91
CA THR A 353 -26.67 -11.96 7.81
C THR A 353 -27.50 -10.75 7.40
N TYR A 354 -27.37 -9.67 8.15
CA TYR A 354 -28.07 -8.41 7.93
C TYR A 354 -27.06 -7.30 7.73
N TYR A 355 -27.39 -6.33 6.87
CA TYR A 355 -26.58 -5.13 6.67
C TYR A 355 -27.33 -3.94 7.26
N LEU A 356 -26.70 -3.18 8.17
CA LEU A 356 -27.36 -2.09 8.89
C LEU A 356 -26.59 -0.78 8.76
N PHE A 357 -27.31 0.33 8.79
CA PHE A 357 -26.72 1.66 8.93
C PHE A 357 -27.68 2.59 9.69
N CYS A 358 -27.15 3.67 10.24
CA CYS A 358 -27.91 4.72 10.91
C CYS A 358 -27.94 5.99 10.05
N GLU A 359 -29.10 6.60 9.90
CA GLU A 359 -29.27 7.96 9.40
C GLU A 359 -29.43 8.91 10.59
N ILE A 360 -28.71 10.02 10.58
CA ILE A 360 -28.68 11.02 11.65
C ILE A 360 -29.15 12.34 11.06
N SER A 361 -30.11 12.99 11.71
CA SER A 361 -30.80 14.19 11.21
C SER A 361 -30.94 15.25 12.32
N ALA A 362 -31.18 16.49 11.93
CA ALA A 362 -31.46 17.59 12.86
C ALA A 362 -32.25 18.71 12.14
N ASP A 363 -32.92 19.58 12.88
CA ASP A 363 -33.75 20.64 12.30
C ASP A 363 -32.88 21.63 11.51
N GLY A 364 -33.25 21.86 10.25
CA GLY A 364 -32.52 22.78 9.38
C GLY A 364 -31.18 22.24 8.88
N VAL A 365 -30.92 20.93 9.02
CA VAL A 365 -29.68 20.27 8.62
C VAL A 365 -29.95 19.02 7.78
N ASP A 366 -29.15 18.80 6.74
CA ASP A 366 -29.23 17.58 5.93
C ASP A 366 -28.80 16.34 6.74
N PRO A 367 -29.53 15.22 6.63
CA PRO A 367 -29.17 14.00 7.32
C PRO A 367 -27.90 13.35 6.75
N VAL A 368 -27.13 12.70 7.62
CA VAL A 368 -25.93 11.92 7.26
C VAL A 368 -26.13 10.44 7.59
N ARG A 369 -25.50 9.53 6.84
CA ARG A 369 -25.58 8.08 7.07
C ARG A 369 -24.27 7.51 7.56
N THR A 370 -24.28 6.48 8.40
CA THR A 370 -23.08 5.72 8.79
C THR A 370 -22.53 4.85 7.66
N ASN A 371 -21.44 4.14 7.91
CA ASN A 371 -21.08 2.96 7.14
C ASN A 371 -22.14 1.87 7.32
N VAL A 372 -22.29 1.05 6.27
CA VAL A 372 -23.06 -0.18 6.34
C VAL A 372 -22.21 -1.22 7.08
N VAL A 373 -22.75 -1.76 8.17
CA VAL A 373 -22.12 -2.80 8.99
C VAL A 373 -22.86 -4.12 8.86
N LYS A 374 -22.14 -5.21 9.03
CA LYS A 374 -22.64 -6.58 9.00
C LYS A 374 -23.01 -7.05 10.40
N LEU A 375 -24.26 -7.47 10.57
CA LEU A 375 -24.75 -8.23 11.72
C LEU A 375 -24.95 -9.69 11.30
N THR A 376 -24.17 -10.60 11.87
CA THR A 376 -24.35 -12.04 11.67
C THR A 376 -25.09 -12.62 12.89
N VAL A 377 -26.27 -13.19 12.68
CA VAL A 377 -27.03 -13.93 13.70
C VAL A 377 -26.94 -15.42 13.40
N ARG A 378 -26.38 -16.20 14.32
CA ARG A 378 -26.22 -17.65 14.15
C ARG A 378 -26.55 -18.41 15.44
N ASN A 379 -26.78 -19.71 15.32
CA ASN A 379 -26.81 -20.60 16.48
C ASN A 379 -25.43 -20.68 17.15
N PRO A 380 -25.36 -21.04 18.44
CA PRO A 380 -24.11 -21.40 19.10
C PRO A 380 -23.33 -22.40 18.25
N ALA A 381 -22.01 -22.20 18.12
CA ALA A 381 -21.19 -23.15 17.39
C ALA A 381 -21.25 -24.52 18.08
N GLY A 382 -21.27 -25.60 17.29
CA GLY A 382 -20.94 -26.93 17.82
C GLY A 382 -19.48 -26.99 18.29
N ARG A 383 -19.08 -28.11 18.92
CA ARG A 383 -17.68 -28.31 19.31
C ARG A 383 -16.78 -28.16 18.09
N LYS A 384 -15.79 -27.26 18.18
CA LYS A 384 -14.76 -27.10 17.15
C LYS A 384 -13.49 -27.83 17.59
N GLU A 385 -12.68 -28.22 16.62
CA GLU A 385 -11.44 -28.94 16.84
C GLU A 385 -10.30 -28.27 16.07
N TRP A 386 -9.09 -28.40 16.59
CA TRP A 386 -7.89 -28.01 15.86
C TRP A 386 -7.64 -29.00 14.71
N GLY A 387 -6.90 -28.55 13.70
CA GLY A 387 -6.33 -29.49 12.73
C GLY A 387 -5.27 -30.39 13.36
N ALA A 388 -4.45 -31.00 12.51
CA ALA A 388 -3.38 -31.87 12.98
C ALA A 388 -2.44 -31.10 13.92
N TYR A 389 -2.17 -31.67 15.10
CA TYR A 389 -1.16 -31.16 16.01
C TYR A 389 0.23 -31.56 15.52
N TYR A 390 1.08 -30.57 15.32
CA TYR A 390 2.48 -30.76 14.96
C TYR A 390 3.34 -30.31 16.14
N GLU A 391 4.08 -31.26 16.73
CA GLU A 391 4.99 -30.94 17.82
C GLU A 391 6.18 -30.15 17.29
N THR A 392 6.56 -29.09 18.00
CA THR A 392 7.70 -28.24 17.65
C THR A 392 8.55 -27.94 18.87
N GLU A 393 9.87 -27.92 18.68
CA GLU A 393 10.83 -27.47 19.72
C GLU A 393 10.99 -25.95 19.74
N TRP A 394 10.34 -25.22 18.82
CA TRP A 394 10.45 -23.78 18.70
C TRP A 394 10.04 -23.07 20.00
N ARG A 395 10.86 -22.10 20.42
CA ARG A 395 10.60 -21.30 21.63
C ARG A 395 10.55 -19.83 21.26
N TYR A 396 9.38 -19.23 21.43
CA TYR A 396 9.22 -17.79 21.31
C TYR A 396 9.91 -17.07 22.48
N PRO A 397 10.58 -15.93 22.24
CA PRO A 397 11.07 -15.05 23.31
C PRO A 397 9.93 -14.20 23.92
N PHE A 398 8.68 -14.55 23.64
CA PHE A 398 7.45 -13.90 24.06
C PHE A 398 6.39 -14.99 24.27
N GLN A 399 5.24 -14.66 24.84
CA GLN A 399 4.16 -15.61 25.06
C GLN A 399 3.06 -15.42 24.00
N ARG A 400 2.54 -16.54 23.48
CA ARG A 400 1.45 -16.59 22.52
C ARG A 400 0.40 -17.62 22.95
N ALA A 401 -0.84 -17.18 23.05
CA ALA A 401 -2.00 -18.06 23.22
C ALA A 401 -2.91 -18.00 21.98
N VAL A 402 -3.40 -19.16 21.55
CA VAL A 402 -4.33 -19.30 20.42
C VAL A 402 -5.57 -20.07 20.92
N LEU A 403 -6.70 -19.40 20.93
CA LEU A 403 -7.98 -19.87 21.48
C LEU A 403 -9.01 -19.96 20.35
N MET A 404 -9.85 -21.00 20.37
CA MET A 404 -10.92 -21.19 19.39
C MET A 404 -12.27 -21.27 20.10
N GLU A 405 -13.28 -20.66 19.50
CA GLU A 405 -14.67 -20.80 19.98
C GLU A 405 -15.08 -22.27 20.09
N ASN A 406 -15.64 -22.63 21.24
CA ASN A 406 -16.16 -23.95 21.59
C ASN A 406 -15.16 -25.09 21.39
N ASN A 407 -13.88 -24.82 21.68
CA ASN A 407 -12.83 -25.82 21.76
C ASN A 407 -12.22 -25.78 23.19
N PRO A 408 -12.26 -26.88 23.96
CA PRO A 408 -11.71 -26.92 25.32
C PRO A 408 -10.18 -26.97 25.36
N GLU A 409 -9.50 -27.00 24.21
CA GLU A 409 -8.05 -26.97 24.10
C GLU A 409 -7.58 -25.67 23.41
N MET A 410 -6.42 -25.16 23.85
CA MET A 410 -5.74 -24.00 23.28
C MET A 410 -4.28 -24.34 22.98
N TYR A 411 -3.67 -23.58 22.08
CA TYR A 411 -2.22 -23.57 21.97
C TYR A 411 -1.64 -22.48 22.89
N LEU A 412 -0.70 -22.85 23.74
CA LEU A 412 0.11 -21.92 24.53
C LEU A 412 1.59 -22.15 24.22
N ASN A 413 2.22 -21.19 23.53
CA ASN A 413 3.57 -21.29 22.97
C ASN A 413 3.75 -22.60 22.17
N ASP A 414 2.84 -22.81 21.21
CA ASP A 414 2.76 -23.99 20.34
C ASP A 414 2.50 -25.34 21.01
N LYS A 415 2.30 -25.38 22.33
CA LYS A 415 1.88 -26.59 23.03
C LYS A 415 0.39 -26.64 23.22
N LEU A 416 -0.23 -27.74 22.83
CA LEU A 416 -1.65 -27.98 23.10
C LEU A 416 -1.87 -28.18 24.61
N ARG A 417 -2.84 -27.47 25.17
CA ARG A 417 -3.20 -27.49 26.60
C ARG A 417 -4.71 -27.37 26.75
N PRO A 418 -5.30 -27.90 27.84
CA PRO A 418 -6.67 -27.54 28.17
C PRO A 418 -6.77 -26.03 28.41
N VAL A 419 -7.90 -25.44 28.02
CA VAL A 419 -8.20 -24.01 28.24
C VAL A 419 -8.26 -23.72 29.74
N LEU A 420 -8.89 -24.60 30.52
CA LEU A 420 -8.92 -24.58 31.97
C LEU A 420 -8.43 -25.93 32.51
N ALA A 421 -7.42 -25.92 33.37
CA ALA A 421 -6.79 -27.15 33.85
C ALA A 421 -7.67 -27.90 34.86
N GLU A 422 -8.47 -27.16 35.63
CA GLU A 422 -9.35 -27.65 36.68
C GLU A 422 -10.63 -28.28 36.12
N ASP A 423 -11.06 -27.83 34.94
CA ASP A 423 -12.19 -28.37 34.18
C ASP A 423 -11.85 -28.41 32.69
N THR A 424 -11.42 -29.57 32.21
CA THR A 424 -11.02 -29.78 30.82
C THR A 424 -12.19 -29.81 29.84
N SER A 425 -13.43 -29.61 30.31
CA SER A 425 -14.60 -29.42 29.45
C SER A 425 -14.93 -27.95 29.21
N ALA A 426 -14.41 -27.04 30.03
CA ALA A 426 -14.62 -25.60 29.88
C ALA A 426 -13.98 -25.11 28.58
N ALA A 427 -14.79 -24.48 27.73
CA ALA A 427 -14.35 -23.96 26.43
C ALA A 427 -14.66 -22.45 26.31
N PRO A 428 -13.89 -21.69 25.51
CA PRO A 428 -14.24 -20.34 25.15
C PRO A 428 -15.55 -20.32 24.37
N PHE A 429 -16.34 -19.25 24.49
CA PHE A 429 -17.56 -19.08 23.70
C PHE A 429 -17.73 -17.63 23.26
N LEU A 430 -18.48 -17.42 22.18
CA LEU A 430 -18.65 -16.09 21.60
C LEU A 430 -19.90 -15.42 22.16
N VAL A 431 -19.77 -14.19 22.63
CA VAL A 431 -20.89 -13.31 22.98
C VAL A 431 -20.70 -12.01 22.21
N ASN A 432 -21.61 -11.67 21.30
CA ASN A 432 -21.60 -10.41 20.56
C ASN A 432 -20.26 -10.11 19.85
N GLY A 433 -19.61 -11.13 19.28
CA GLY A 433 -18.30 -11.02 18.62
C GLY A 433 -17.09 -11.00 19.57
N VAL A 434 -17.33 -11.03 20.88
CA VAL A 434 -16.29 -11.06 21.92
C VAL A 434 -16.11 -12.50 22.40
N LEU A 435 -14.86 -12.97 22.42
CA LEU A 435 -14.54 -14.30 22.92
C LEU A 435 -14.45 -14.25 24.44
N MET A 436 -15.34 -14.98 25.08
CA MET A 436 -15.39 -15.18 26.53
C MET A 436 -14.43 -16.30 26.89
N ILE A 437 -13.46 -16.02 27.77
CA ILE A 437 -12.48 -17.00 28.26
C ILE A 437 -12.53 -17.11 29.78
N PRO A 438 -12.21 -18.27 30.38
CA PRO A 438 -12.13 -18.37 31.83
C PRO A 438 -11.12 -17.37 32.42
N TYR A 439 -11.45 -16.80 33.57
CA TYR A 439 -10.61 -15.82 34.28
C TYR A 439 -9.20 -16.38 34.55
N GLN A 440 -9.10 -17.63 35.04
CA GLN A 440 -7.83 -18.29 35.31
C GLN A 440 -6.99 -18.49 34.04
N THR A 441 -7.66 -18.74 32.90
CA THR A 441 -6.98 -18.79 31.59
C THR A 441 -6.41 -17.42 31.25
N ALA A 442 -7.17 -16.33 31.47
CA ALA A 442 -6.70 -14.98 31.23
C ALA A 442 -5.48 -14.62 32.10
N GLU A 443 -5.51 -14.96 33.39
CA GLU A 443 -4.35 -14.79 34.29
C GLU A 443 -3.09 -15.49 33.74
N ALA A 444 -3.25 -16.70 33.21
CA ALA A 444 -2.13 -17.48 32.67
C ALA A 444 -1.58 -16.93 31.35
N ILE A 445 -2.44 -16.40 30.46
CA ILE A 445 -2.04 -16.08 29.08
C ILE A 445 -1.70 -14.60 28.84
N PHE A 446 -2.19 -13.67 29.67
CA PHE A 446 -2.00 -12.22 29.46
C PHE A 446 -0.59 -11.72 29.85
N GLY A 447 0.25 -12.61 30.38
CA GLY A 447 1.65 -12.34 30.69
C GLY A 447 1.89 -12.11 32.18
N GLU A 448 3.08 -12.46 32.65
CA GLU A 448 3.48 -12.32 34.06
C GLU A 448 3.61 -10.85 34.50
N ASP A 449 3.65 -9.91 33.56
CA ASP A 449 3.66 -8.46 33.80
C ASP A 449 2.26 -7.87 34.03
N VAL A 450 1.23 -8.71 34.07
CA VAL A 450 -0.15 -8.32 34.38
C VAL A 450 -0.53 -8.81 35.77
N GLU A 451 -0.84 -7.88 36.66
CA GLU A 451 -1.35 -8.15 37.99
C GLU A 451 -2.88 -8.25 37.93
N TRP A 452 -3.42 -9.35 38.47
CA TRP A 452 -4.85 -9.62 38.50
C TRP A 452 -5.38 -9.63 39.93
N GLU A 453 -6.53 -8.99 40.14
CA GLU A 453 -7.25 -8.95 41.41
C GLU A 453 -8.70 -9.35 41.18
N LEU A 454 -9.17 -10.34 41.94
CA LEU A 454 -10.55 -10.79 41.95
C LEU A 454 -11.13 -10.60 43.35
N SER A 455 -12.28 -9.94 43.45
CA SER A 455 -12.95 -9.74 44.73
C SER A 455 -13.43 -11.08 45.32
N ALA A 456 -13.50 -11.17 46.65
CA ALA A 456 -13.86 -12.41 47.36
C ALA A 456 -15.27 -12.94 47.03
N ASP A 457 -16.16 -12.08 46.55
CA ASP A 457 -17.51 -12.40 46.08
C ASP A 457 -17.58 -12.73 44.57
N LEU A 458 -16.42 -12.77 43.90
CA LEU A 458 -16.23 -12.99 42.46
C LEU A 458 -16.94 -11.96 41.58
N GLN A 459 -17.34 -10.81 42.11
CA GLN A 459 -18.12 -9.82 41.38
C GLN A 459 -17.29 -8.77 40.65
N THR A 460 -16.07 -8.49 41.10
CA THR A 460 -15.22 -7.42 40.59
C THR A 460 -13.86 -7.97 40.21
N ILE A 461 -13.43 -7.63 38.99
CA ILE A 461 -12.15 -8.02 38.41
C ILE A 461 -11.36 -6.74 38.15
N ALA A 462 -10.08 -6.72 38.50
CA ALA A 462 -9.14 -5.70 38.06
C ALA A 462 -7.89 -6.37 37.48
N ALA A 463 -7.42 -5.86 36.35
CA ALA A 463 -6.16 -6.25 35.73
C ALA A 463 -5.31 -5.00 35.50
N THR A 464 -4.03 -5.06 35.86
CA THR A 464 -3.10 -3.93 35.78
C THR A 464 -1.82 -4.33 35.08
N ARG A 465 -1.42 -3.57 34.07
CA ARG A 465 -0.15 -3.75 33.34
C ARG A 465 0.57 -2.41 33.24
N GLY A 466 1.58 -2.21 34.07
CA GLY A 466 2.27 -0.92 34.16
C GLY A 466 1.31 0.21 34.52
N LYS A 467 1.08 1.15 33.59
CA LYS A 467 0.14 2.27 33.78
C LYS A 467 -1.29 1.98 33.28
N ASN A 468 -1.49 0.86 32.60
CA ASN A 468 -2.76 0.51 32.01
C ASN A 468 -3.55 -0.34 33.01
N THR A 469 -4.80 0.02 33.25
CA THR A 469 -5.69 -0.72 34.14
C THR A 469 -7.00 -1.04 33.41
N ALA A 470 -7.57 -2.19 33.75
CA ALA A 470 -8.84 -2.68 33.24
C ALA A 470 -9.65 -3.22 34.43
N ALA A 471 -10.72 -2.54 34.82
CA ALA A 471 -11.62 -3.04 35.87
C ALA A 471 -13.01 -3.36 35.30
N LEU A 472 -13.54 -4.52 35.69
CA LEU A 472 -14.79 -5.09 35.19
C LEU A 472 -15.65 -5.56 36.37
N ARG A 473 -16.96 -5.62 36.16
CA ARG A 473 -17.91 -6.18 37.11
C ARG A 473 -18.75 -7.24 36.44
N VAL A 474 -18.96 -8.38 37.11
CA VAL A 474 -19.83 -9.46 36.63
C VAL A 474 -21.24 -8.93 36.37
N GLY A 475 -21.78 -9.28 35.19
CA GLY A 475 -23.08 -8.81 34.71
C GLY A 475 -23.09 -7.36 34.21
N SER A 476 -21.97 -6.64 34.24
CA SER A 476 -21.85 -5.29 33.68
C SER A 476 -21.00 -5.29 32.41
N ALA A 477 -21.54 -4.74 31.33
CA ALA A 477 -20.80 -4.50 30.08
C ALA A 477 -20.05 -3.15 30.11
N GLU A 478 -19.64 -2.69 31.28
CA GLU A 478 -18.79 -1.51 31.45
C GLU A 478 -17.36 -1.94 31.80
N LEU A 479 -16.39 -1.38 31.08
CA LEU A 479 -14.96 -1.53 31.31
C LEU A 479 -14.38 -0.19 31.76
N LEU A 480 -13.83 -0.15 32.96
CA LEU A 480 -13.11 1.01 33.45
C LEU A 480 -11.65 0.91 33.01
N VAL A 481 -11.22 1.82 32.12
CA VAL A 481 -9.84 1.95 31.63
C VAL A 481 -9.22 3.20 32.27
N GLY A 482 -8.36 3.02 33.26
CA GLY A 482 -7.95 4.12 34.14
C GLY A 482 -9.16 4.71 34.87
N ASP A 483 -9.45 5.99 34.66
CA ASP A 483 -10.62 6.67 35.22
C ASP A 483 -11.81 6.74 34.23
N LYS A 484 -11.66 6.21 33.01
CA LYS A 484 -12.66 6.33 31.93
C LYS A 484 -13.47 5.04 31.79
N SER A 485 -14.78 5.13 31.96
CA SER A 485 -15.69 4.02 31.64
C SER A 485 -15.90 3.92 30.13
N THR A 486 -15.81 2.70 29.59
CA THR A 486 -16.00 2.35 28.19
C THR A 486 -16.99 1.19 28.09
N ALA A 487 -17.98 1.29 27.22
CA ALA A 487 -18.94 0.20 26.99
C ALA A 487 -18.29 -0.97 26.23
N MET A 488 -18.63 -2.19 26.63
CA MET A 488 -18.27 -3.43 25.95
C MET A 488 -19.52 -4.06 25.31
N LEU A 489 -19.30 -4.98 24.38
CA LEU A 489 -20.36 -5.80 23.79
C LEU A 489 -20.67 -7.05 24.62
N ALA A 490 -19.81 -7.44 25.57
CA ALA A 490 -20.03 -8.59 26.43
C ALA A 490 -19.60 -8.27 27.87
N ALA A 491 -20.43 -8.67 28.83
CA ALA A 491 -20.15 -8.59 30.26
C ALA A 491 -19.42 -9.85 30.75
N PRO A 492 -18.59 -9.78 31.81
CA PRO A 492 -18.15 -10.98 32.52
C PRO A 492 -19.34 -11.75 33.08
N VAL A 493 -19.31 -13.08 32.98
CA VAL A 493 -20.42 -13.97 33.39
C VAL A 493 -19.90 -15.18 34.13
N ILE A 494 -20.73 -15.75 35.01
CA ILE A 494 -20.44 -17.02 35.69
C ILE A 494 -21.34 -18.08 35.08
N ILE A 495 -20.74 -19.15 34.54
CA ILE A 495 -21.42 -20.30 33.96
C ILE A 495 -20.82 -21.55 34.59
N ASP A 496 -21.66 -22.40 35.17
CA ASP A 496 -21.24 -23.66 35.81
C ASP A 496 -20.05 -23.48 36.79
N ASP A 497 -20.16 -22.47 37.66
CA ASP A 497 -19.14 -22.06 38.65
C ASP A 497 -17.80 -21.56 38.05
N VAL A 498 -17.70 -21.36 36.74
CA VAL A 498 -16.54 -20.77 36.06
C VAL A 498 -16.83 -19.31 35.71
N LEU A 499 -15.95 -18.41 36.14
CA LEU A 499 -15.98 -16.99 35.77
C LEU A 499 -15.34 -16.80 34.39
N TYR A 500 -16.11 -16.29 33.43
CA TYR A 500 -15.66 -15.92 32.10
C TYR A 500 -15.55 -14.41 31.94
N ILE A 501 -14.51 -13.96 31.23
CA ILE A 501 -14.24 -12.55 30.98
C ILE A 501 -14.10 -12.26 29.47
N PRO A 502 -14.42 -11.04 29.01
CA PRO A 502 -14.29 -10.65 27.61
C PRO A 502 -12.82 -10.41 27.22
N ALA A 503 -12.22 -11.33 26.47
CA ALA A 503 -10.78 -11.33 26.23
C ALA A 503 -10.26 -10.12 25.43
N GLN A 504 -10.90 -9.79 24.30
CA GLN A 504 -10.40 -8.71 23.41
C GLN A 504 -10.45 -7.32 24.07
N PRO A 505 -11.56 -6.90 24.72
CA PRO A 505 -11.60 -5.61 25.42
C PRO A 505 -10.56 -5.49 26.53
N VAL A 506 -10.35 -6.55 27.32
CA VAL A 506 -9.32 -6.57 28.36
C VAL A 506 -7.92 -6.45 27.76
N ALA A 507 -7.64 -7.17 26.67
CA ALA A 507 -6.34 -7.08 25.99
C ALA A 507 -6.08 -5.67 25.46
N SER A 508 -7.10 -5.05 24.85
CA SER A 508 -7.03 -3.66 24.36
C SER A 508 -6.72 -2.68 25.49
N ALA A 509 -7.46 -2.75 26.60
CA ALA A 509 -7.25 -1.86 27.75
C ALA A 509 -5.85 -1.99 28.37
N LEU A 510 -5.28 -3.20 28.35
CA LEU A 510 -3.92 -3.46 28.85
C LEU A 510 -2.82 -3.15 27.84
N GLY A 511 -3.16 -2.82 26.58
CA GLY A 511 -2.19 -2.65 25.50
C GLY A 511 -1.48 -3.95 25.12
N VAL A 512 -2.19 -5.07 25.22
CA VAL A 512 -1.76 -6.40 24.80
C VAL A 512 -2.24 -6.65 23.36
N SER A 513 -1.38 -7.26 22.53
CA SER A 513 -1.76 -7.58 21.15
C SER A 513 -2.78 -8.70 21.12
N ALA A 514 -3.94 -8.43 20.52
CA ALA A 514 -4.98 -9.41 20.25
C ALA A 514 -5.39 -9.36 18.77
N GLY A 515 -5.29 -10.48 18.07
CA GLY A 515 -5.80 -10.65 16.70
C GLY A 515 -6.97 -11.60 16.69
N TRP A 516 -8.10 -11.16 16.11
CA TRP A 516 -9.30 -11.96 15.96
C TRP A 516 -9.49 -12.34 14.51
N ASP A 517 -9.60 -13.64 14.24
CA ASP A 517 -10.05 -14.18 12.96
C ASP A 517 -11.52 -14.61 13.05
N GLU A 518 -12.41 -13.87 12.38
CA GLU A 518 -13.84 -14.12 12.44
C GLU A 518 -14.23 -15.47 11.80
N GLU A 519 -13.64 -15.78 10.63
CA GLU A 519 -14.00 -16.94 9.81
C GLU A 519 -13.70 -18.26 10.52
N SER A 520 -12.53 -18.36 11.17
CA SER A 520 -12.15 -19.54 11.97
C SER A 520 -12.61 -19.43 13.43
N SER A 521 -13.04 -18.23 13.85
CA SER A 521 -13.37 -17.89 15.24
C SER A 521 -12.22 -18.17 16.20
N VAL A 522 -11.03 -17.70 15.81
CA VAL A 522 -9.78 -17.90 16.54
C VAL A 522 -9.26 -16.56 17.06
N LEU A 523 -8.95 -16.50 18.35
CA LEU A 523 -8.30 -15.38 19.00
C LEU A 523 -6.83 -15.70 19.27
N ILE A 524 -5.94 -14.81 18.87
CA ILE A 524 -4.51 -14.88 19.15
C ILE A 524 -4.12 -13.75 20.08
N ILE A 525 -3.49 -14.07 21.21
CA ILE A 525 -2.98 -13.11 22.19
C ILE A 525 -1.46 -13.26 22.25
N SER A 526 -0.73 -12.17 22.02
CA SER A 526 0.73 -12.11 22.11
C SER A 526 1.17 -11.11 23.18
N THR A 527 1.98 -11.57 24.15
CA THR A 527 2.45 -10.79 25.31
C THR A 527 3.97 -10.95 25.48
N GLY A 528 4.62 -10.00 26.18
CA GLY A 528 6.09 -10.02 26.35
C GLY A 528 6.91 -9.47 25.18
N ALA A 529 6.26 -9.00 24.10
CA ALA A 529 6.91 -8.29 23.00
C ALA A 529 6.04 -7.12 22.51
N TYR A 530 6.68 -6.07 21.98
CA TYR A 530 5.97 -4.99 21.31
C TYR A 530 5.48 -5.45 19.93
N VAL A 531 4.19 -5.24 19.67
CA VAL A 531 3.55 -5.52 18.39
C VAL A 531 3.06 -4.19 17.81
N PHE A 532 3.52 -3.86 16.61
CA PHE A 532 3.11 -2.65 15.92
C PHE A 532 1.64 -2.77 15.44
N PRO A 533 0.73 -1.87 15.85
CA PRO A 533 -0.70 -1.97 15.50
C PRO A 533 -1.05 -1.34 14.16
N GLY A 534 -0.11 -0.66 13.49
CA GLY A 534 -0.36 0.04 12.23
C GLY A 534 -0.33 -0.88 11.01
N LYS A 535 -0.88 -0.37 9.90
CA LYS A 535 -0.91 -1.11 8.63
C LYS A 535 0.49 -1.37 8.08
N VAL A 536 0.67 -2.53 7.48
CA VAL A 536 1.93 -2.97 6.85
C VAL A 536 1.73 -3.12 5.35
N ALA A 537 2.68 -2.59 4.57
CA ALA A 537 2.66 -2.75 3.12
C ALA A 537 2.93 -4.20 2.73
N HIS A 538 2.32 -4.67 1.64
CA HIS A 538 2.45 -6.04 1.12
C HIS A 538 3.92 -6.49 0.99
N GLY A 539 4.79 -5.69 0.38
CA GLY A 539 6.23 -6.02 0.25
C GLY A 539 7.01 -6.09 1.57
N ALA A 540 6.47 -5.60 2.69
CA ALA A 540 7.11 -5.61 4.01
C ALA A 540 6.61 -6.73 4.93
N MET A 541 5.66 -7.55 4.47
CA MET A 541 4.94 -8.52 5.31
C MET A 541 5.84 -9.59 5.94
N ASN A 542 6.87 -10.04 5.22
CA ASN A 542 7.82 -11.05 5.71
C ASN A 542 8.96 -10.47 6.58
N GLY A 543 9.05 -9.14 6.68
CA GLY A 543 10.08 -8.45 7.47
C GLY A 543 9.66 -8.08 8.88
N GLN A 544 8.50 -8.54 9.33
CA GLN A 544 7.95 -8.23 10.65
C GLN A 544 8.55 -9.12 11.74
N ASN A 545 8.52 -8.67 13.00
CA ASN A 545 8.94 -9.51 14.12
C ASN A 545 8.00 -10.71 14.30
N GLU A 546 8.48 -11.77 14.96
CA GLU A 546 7.69 -12.99 15.15
C GLU A 546 6.38 -12.75 15.93
N ALA A 547 6.38 -11.83 16.91
CA ALA A 547 5.21 -11.54 17.74
C ALA A 547 4.07 -10.83 16.98
N TRP A 548 4.39 -10.21 15.84
CA TRP A 548 3.43 -9.50 15.00
C TRP A 548 2.54 -10.45 14.19
N TYR A 549 3.03 -11.64 13.83
CA TYR A 549 2.17 -12.66 13.22
C TYR A 549 1.15 -13.15 14.26
N GLY A 550 -0.13 -13.11 13.90
CA GLY A 550 -1.27 -13.30 14.80
C GLY A 550 -1.87 -11.99 15.33
N SER A 551 -1.31 -10.82 15.00
CA SER A 551 -1.96 -9.53 15.22
C SER A 551 -3.14 -9.31 14.27
N ALA A 552 -4.03 -8.38 14.61
CA ALA A 552 -5.17 -8.00 13.76
C ALA A 552 -4.74 -7.57 12.34
N GLU A 553 -3.64 -6.81 12.21
CA GLU A 553 -3.13 -6.40 10.89
C GLU A 553 -2.58 -7.60 10.11
N SER A 554 -1.88 -8.52 10.76
CA SER A 554 -1.32 -9.70 10.09
C SER A 554 -2.42 -10.65 9.57
N ILE A 555 -3.51 -10.80 10.34
CA ILE A 555 -4.70 -11.57 9.96
C ILE A 555 -5.39 -10.91 8.76
N ARG A 556 -5.64 -9.61 8.82
CA ARG A 556 -6.22 -8.83 7.71
C ARG A 556 -5.43 -9.01 6.41
N LEU A 557 -4.10 -8.96 6.48
CA LEU A 557 -3.25 -9.16 5.31
C LEU A 557 -3.35 -10.61 4.80
N ALA A 558 -3.32 -11.61 5.69
CA ALA A 558 -3.47 -13.01 5.32
C ALA A 558 -4.80 -13.28 4.60
N ASP A 559 -5.90 -12.74 5.13
CA ASP A 559 -7.24 -12.82 4.52
C ASP A 559 -7.28 -12.27 3.12
N ASN A 560 -6.61 -11.13 2.90
CA ASN A 560 -6.49 -10.58 1.56
C ASN A 560 -5.75 -11.56 0.64
N LEU A 561 -4.61 -12.12 1.07
CA LEU A 561 -3.83 -13.04 0.24
C LEU A 561 -4.66 -14.27 -0.18
N LEU A 562 -5.49 -14.80 0.72
CA LEU A 562 -6.42 -15.90 0.43
C LEU A 562 -7.42 -15.53 -0.67
N ILE A 563 -7.91 -14.30 -0.69
CA ILE A 563 -8.83 -13.82 -1.73
C ILE A 563 -8.10 -13.59 -3.05
N TYR A 564 -6.87 -13.05 -3.03
CA TYR A 564 -6.05 -12.82 -4.23
C TYR A 564 -5.52 -14.08 -4.90
N GLN A 565 -5.30 -15.16 -4.14
CA GLN A 565 -4.73 -16.41 -4.67
C GLN A 565 -5.60 -17.01 -5.79
N ARG A 566 -5.00 -17.41 -6.91
CA ARG A 566 -5.70 -18.15 -7.97
C ARG A 566 -5.89 -19.62 -7.59
N ASN A 567 -6.85 -20.30 -8.23
CA ASN A 567 -7.05 -21.75 -8.06
C ASN A 567 -5.85 -22.58 -8.54
N SER A 568 -4.93 -22.00 -9.33
CA SER A 568 -3.63 -22.59 -9.65
C SER A 568 -2.64 -22.57 -8.48
N GLY A 569 -2.94 -21.84 -7.42
CA GLY A 569 -2.11 -21.67 -6.22
C GLY A 569 -1.19 -20.46 -6.21
N GLY A 570 -0.96 -19.83 -7.36
CA GLY A 570 -0.11 -18.65 -7.45
C GLY A 570 -0.86 -17.32 -7.35
N TRP A 571 -0.09 -16.23 -7.35
CA TRP A 571 -0.57 -14.85 -7.30
C TRP A 571 -0.13 -14.06 -8.52
N VAL A 572 -0.83 -12.94 -8.76
CA VAL A 572 -0.59 -12.07 -9.92
C VAL A 572 0.40 -10.97 -9.55
N GLU A 573 1.39 -10.75 -10.40
CA GLU A 573 2.43 -9.74 -10.23
C GLU A 573 1.89 -8.30 -10.22
N ASN A 574 2.64 -7.38 -9.63
CA ASN A 574 2.39 -5.93 -9.65
C ASN A 574 1.05 -5.50 -9.04
N ILE A 575 0.54 -6.26 -8.06
CA ILE A 575 -0.65 -5.92 -7.28
C ILE A 575 -0.25 -5.69 -5.82
N ASP A 576 -0.62 -4.54 -5.25
CA ASP A 576 -0.57 -4.34 -3.81
C ASP A 576 -1.74 -5.06 -3.14
N MET A 577 -1.45 -6.18 -2.47
CA MET A 577 -2.45 -7.02 -1.80
C MET A 577 -2.78 -6.55 -0.38
N SER A 578 -2.15 -5.48 0.11
CA SER A 578 -2.38 -4.93 1.45
C SER A 578 -3.56 -3.96 1.54
N VAL A 579 -4.22 -3.68 0.41
CA VAL A 579 -5.35 -2.74 0.31
C VAL A 579 -6.52 -3.11 1.21
N GLN A 580 -7.39 -2.14 1.51
CA GLN A 580 -8.65 -2.44 2.20
C GLN A 580 -9.54 -3.29 1.29
N MET A 581 -9.94 -4.47 1.76
CA MET A 581 -10.84 -5.34 1.02
C MET A 581 -12.26 -4.75 1.04
N THR A 582 -12.73 -4.33 -0.13
CA THR A 582 -14.14 -3.94 -0.32
C THR A 582 -14.91 -5.13 -0.86
N GLU A 583 -16.22 -5.19 -0.64
CA GLU A 583 -17.03 -6.29 -1.16
C GLU A 583 -17.02 -6.35 -2.70
N THR A 584 -16.96 -5.21 -3.38
CA THR A 584 -16.83 -5.16 -4.85
C THR A 584 -15.50 -5.77 -5.32
N LEU A 585 -14.39 -5.39 -4.69
CA LEU A 585 -13.08 -5.99 -4.99
C LEU A 585 -13.08 -7.48 -4.68
N LYS A 586 -13.64 -7.89 -3.54
CA LYS A 586 -13.77 -9.30 -3.17
C LYS A 586 -14.53 -10.09 -4.23
N ARG A 587 -15.71 -9.63 -4.67
CA ARG A 587 -16.49 -10.29 -5.74
C ARG A 587 -15.73 -10.37 -7.06
N GLN A 588 -15.01 -9.31 -7.43
CA GLN A 588 -14.17 -9.31 -8.62
C GLN A 588 -13.08 -10.39 -8.51
N LEU A 589 -12.33 -10.42 -7.41
CA LEU A 589 -11.25 -11.39 -7.20
C LEU A 589 -11.78 -12.83 -7.15
N LEU A 590 -12.93 -13.05 -6.51
CA LEU A 590 -13.61 -14.35 -6.49
C LEU A 590 -14.01 -14.82 -7.91
N SER A 591 -14.46 -13.92 -8.79
CA SER A 591 -14.77 -14.26 -10.19
C SER A 591 -13.54 -14.56 -11.05
N GLN A 592 -12.35 -14.17 -10.59
CA GLN A 592 -11.08 -14.34 -11.31
C GLN A 592 -10.27 -15.55 -10.80
N LYS A 593 -10.81 -16.34 -9.87
CA LYS A 593 -10.10 -17.46 -9.25
C LYS A 593 -9.53 -18.45 -10.28
N ASP A 594 -10.21 -18.67 -11.41
CA ASP A 594 -9.77 -19.60 -12.46
C ASP A 594 -8.83 -18.99 -13.52
N ASN A 595 -8.42 -17.73 -13.37
CA ASN A 595 -7.47 -17.11 -14.28
C ASN A 595 -6.09 -17.80 -14.23
N THR A 596 -5.42 -17.88 -15.38
CA THR A 596 -4.09 -18.49 -15.54
C THR A 596 -2.94 -17.48 -15.47
N ASP A 597 -3.18 -16.33 -14.85
CA ASP A 597 -2.30 -15.15 -14.81
C ASP A 597 -1.31 -15.15 -13.63
N ALA A 598 -1.19 -16.26 -12.90
CA ALA A 598 -0.22 -16.42 -11.82
C ALA A 598 1.24 -16.43 -12.32
N SER A 599 2.13 -15.80 -11.56
CA SER A 599 3.53 -15.60 -11.93
C SER A 599 4.51 -15.89 -10.79
N LEU A 600 5.77 -16.16 -11.15
CA LEU A 600 6.93 -16.18 -10.26
C LEU A 600 7.80 -14.92 -10.42
N ASP A 601 7.42 -14.01 -11.32
CA ASP A 601 8.15 -12.78 -11.60
C ASP A 601 7.88 -11.70 -10.56
N ASN A 602 8.74 -10.67 -10.56
CA ASN A 602 8.56 -9.46 -9.75
C ASN A 602 8.31 -9.72 -8.25
N GLY A 603 8.85 -10.82 -7.72
CA GLY A 603 8.75 -11.18 -6.30
C GLY A 603 7.34 -11.52 -5.84
N VAL A 604 6.56 -12.23 -6.66
CA VAL A 604 5.22 -12.70 -6.30
C VAL A 604 5.18 -14.24 -6.16
N THR A 605 4.11 -14.74 -5.56
CA THR A 605 3.87 -16.14 -5.17
C THR A 605 4.74 -16.65 -4.02
N ILE A 606 6.07 -16.52 -4.11
CA ILE A 606 6.97 -17.07 -3.07
C ILE A 606 6.89 -16.30 -1.75
N PRO A 607 6.90 -14.95 -1.74
CA PRO A 607 6.72 -14.21 -0.49
C PRO A 607 5.35 -14.47 0.16
N GLU A 608 4.29 -14.66 -0.61
CA GLU A 608 2.95 -14.96 -0.11
C GLU A 608 2.90 -16.34 0.54
N ILE A 609 3.51 -17.36 -0.09
CA ILE A 609 3.64 -18.69 0.51
C ILE A 609 4.39 -18.60 1.84
N ARG A 610 5.53 -17.90 1.90
CA ARG A 610 6.31 -17.71 3.14
C ARG A 610 5.48 -17.04 4.23
N TYR A 611 4.72 -16.02 3.86
CA TYR A 611 3.85 -15.32 4.78
C TYR A 611 2.76 -16.22 5.35
N LEU A 612 2.09 -17.00 4.49
CA LEU A 612 1.01 -17.90 4.90
C LEU A 612 1.51 -19.08 5.75
N ILE A 613 2.72 -19.58 5.51
CA ILE A 613 3.38 -20.55 6.42
C ILE A 613 3.53 -19.94 7.82
N ARG A 614 4.09 -18.72 7.93
CA ARG A 614 4.25 -18.01 9.21
C ARG A 614 2.91 -17.73 9.88
N MET A 615 1.89 -17.38 9.11
CA MET A 615 0.53 -17.18 9.63
C MET A 615 -0.07 -18.46 10.16
N TYR A 616 0.06 -19.60 9.47
CA TYR A 616 -0.38 -20.88 10.02
C TYR A 616 0.36 -21.21 11.32
N GLN A 617 1.68 -21.04 11.33
CA GLN A 617 2.48 -21.29 12.53
C GLN A 617 2.06 -20.39 13.71
N ALA A 618 1.76 -19.13 13.45
CA ALA A 618 1.33 -18.21 14.51
C ALA A 618 -0.11 -18.44 14.98
N THR A 619 -1.01 -18.92 14.11
CA THR A 619 -2.46 -18.89 14.38
C THR A 619 -3.14 -20.25 14.42
N LYS A 620 -2.50 -21.29 13.89
CA LYS A 620 -3.05 -22.64 13.72
C LYS A 620 -4.35 -22.67 12.91
N ILE A 621 -4.59 -21.64 12.10
CA ILE A 621 -5.76 -21.51 11.24
C ILE A 621 -5.55 -22.31 9.96
N GLU A 622 -6.30 -23.41 9.80
CA GLU A 622 -6.11 -24.39 8.72
C GLU A 622 -6.27 -23.80 7.31
N ARG A 623 -7.15 -22.80 7.10
CA ARG A 623 -7.28 -22.16 5.78
C ARG A 623 -6.00 -21.47 5.30
N TYR A 624 -5.12 -21.01 6.21
CA TYR A 624 -3.81 -20.51 5.83
C TYR A 624 -2.87 -21.65 5.40
N ARG A 625 -3.01 -22.82 6.04
CA ARG A 625 -2.29 -24.04 5.66
C ARG A 625 -2.71 -24.55 4.30
N ASP A 626 -4.01 -24.64 4.06
CA ASP A 626 -4.56 -25.03 2.76
C ASP A 626 -4.08 -24.08 1.66
N ALA A 627 -4.09 -22.77 1.92
CA ALA A 627 -3.63 -21.77 0.95
C ALA A 627 -2.13 -21.89 0.63
N TYR A 628 -1.24 -22.01 1.63
CA TYR A 628 0.19 -22.15 1.33
C TYR A 628 0.50 -23.50 0.67
N LEU A 629 -0.19 -24.59 1.03
CA LEU A 629 -0.03 -25.90 0.38
C LEU A 629 -0.52 -25.86 -1.07
N LEU A 630 -1.61 -25.16 -1.35
CA LEU A 630 -2.06 -24.92 -2.71
C LEU A 630 -0.99 -24.16 -3.51
N GLY A 631 -0.35 -23.15 -2.90
CA GLY A 631 0.76 -22.42 -3.49
C GLY A 631 1.97 -23.30 -3.78
N ILE A 632 2.43 -24.10 -2.80
CA ILE A 632 3.52 -25.07 -2.96
C ILE A 632 3.23 -26.03 -4.11
N ASN A 633 2.04 -26.62 -4.14
CA ASN A 633 1.63 -27.55 -5.20
C ASN A 633 1.56 -26.86 -6.57
N GLY A 634 1.11 -25.61 -6.62
CA GLY A 634 1.13 -24.79 -7.84
C GLY A 634 2.54 -24.58 -8.38
N VAL A 635 3.50 -24.26 -7.51
CA VAL A 635 4.91 -24.05 -7.88
C VAL A 635 5.54 -25.37 -8.34
N LEU A 636 5.37 -26.46 -7.58
CA LEU A 636 5.86 -27.80 -7.97
C LEU A 636 5.33 -28.22 -9.35
N LYS A 637 4.06 -27.94 -9.64
CA LYS A 637 3.44 -28.23 -10.94
C LYS A 637 4.00 -27.39 -12.09
N ALA A 638 4.51 -26.19 -11.81
CA ALA A 638 5.09 -25.30 -12.81
C ALA A 638 6.51 -25.70 -13.23
N GLN A 639 7.20 -26.53 -12.43
CA GLN A 639 8.57 -26.96 -12.73
C GLN A 639 8.62 -27.86 -13.98
N TYR A 640 9.58 -27.59 -14.87
CA TYR A 640 9.84 -28.42 -16.03
C TYR A 640 10.57 -29.73 -15.65
N PRO A 641 10.48 -30.78 -16.49
CA PRO A 641 11.20 -32.05 -16.24
C PRO A 641 12.71 -31.90 -16.06
N ASN A 642 13.33 -30.89 -16.67
CA ASN A 642 14.76 -30.55 -16.53
C ASN A 642 15.04 -29.67 -15.31
N GLY A 643 14.06 -29.43 -14.42
CA GLY A 643 14.23 -28.70 -13.17
C GLY A 643 14.03 -27.18 -13.24
N GLY A 644 13.95 -26.61 -14.44
CA GLY A 644 13.78 -25.17 -14.62
C GLY A 644 12.37 -24.68 -14.30
N PHE A 645 12.23 -23.39 -13.98
CA PHE A 645 10.94 -22.75 -13.68
C PHE A 645 10.62 -21.63 -14.68
N PRO A 646 9.35 -21.52 -15.13
CA PRO A 646 8.91 -20.43 -15.99
C PRO A 646 8.67 -19.12 -15.23
N GLN A 647 8.64 -18.01 -15.95
CA GLN A 647 8.20 -16.71 -15.40
C GLN A 647 6.70 -16.72 -15.06
N ARG A 648 5.86 -17.33 -15.92
CA ARG A 648 4.42 -17.51 -15.68
C ARG A 648 4.10 -18.96 -15.43
N MET A 649 3.42 -19.25 -14.31
CA MET A 649 3.19 -20.61 -13.82
C MET A 649 2.28 -21.44 -14.75
N ASN A 650 1.39 -20.78 -15.49
CA ASN A 650 0.37 -21.45 -16.30
C ASN A 650 0.32 -20.97 -17.77
N GLN A 651 1.28 -20.14 -18.21
CA GLN A 651 1.29 -19.56 -19.57
C GLN A 651 2.67 -19.70 -20.22
N PRO A 652 2.98 -20.86 -20.83
CA PRO A 652 4.32 -21.13 -21.37
C PRO A 652 4.57 -20.52 -22.76
N SER A 653 3.79 -19.52 -23.19
CA SER A 653 3.96 -18.86 -24.50
C SER A 653 4.96 -17.71 -24.42
N SER A 654 5.71 -17.48 -25.51
CA SER A 654 6.78 -16.46 -25.57
C SER A 654 7.90 -16.73 -24.54
N TYR A 655 8.72 -15.72 -24.25
CA TYR A 655 9.78 -15.78 -23.25
C TYR A 655 9.29 -16.07 -21.83
N HIS A 656 8.01 -15.82 -21.52
CA HIS A 656 7.42 -16.09 -20.20
C HIS A 656 7.42 -17.57 -19.80
N GLY A 657 7.59 -18.47 -20.78
CA GLY A 657 7.74 -19.91 -20.55
C GLY A 657 9.17 -20.41 -20.63
N GLU A 658 10.17 -19.54 -20.68
CA GLU A 658 11.57 -19.94 -20.63
C GLU A 658 12.02 -20.13 -19.17
N ILE A 659 13.13 -20.83 -18.94
CA ILE A 659 13.71 -20.98 -17.61
C ILE A 659 14.14 -19.60 -17.14
N THR A 660 13.53 -19.10 -16.06
CA THR A 660 13.59 -17.68 -15.72
C THR A 660 14.36 -17.47 -14.41
N TYR A 661 15.55 -16.89 -14.52
CA TYR A 661 16.30 -16.35 -13.38
C TYR A 661 16.02 -14.87 -13.14
N ASN A 662 15.51 -14.15 -14.16
CA ASN A 662 15.10 -12.75 -14.08
C ASN A 662 14.28 -12.47 -12.82
N ASP A 663 14.60 -11.36 -12.14
CA ASP A 663 13.99 -10.92 -10.89
C ASP A 663 13.97 -12.02 -9.80
N ASN A 664 14.98 -12.91 -9.85
CA ASN A 664 15.15 -14.06 -8.97
C ASN A 664 13.98 -15.05 -8.99
N ALA A 665 13.22 -15.15 -10.09
CA ALA A 665 12.01 -16.00 -10.14
C ALA A 665 12.29 -17.47 -9.73
N MET A 666 13.22 -18.14 -10.43
CA MET A 666 13.63 -19.50 -10.06
C MET A 666 14.43 -19.56 -8.75
N THR A 667 15.34 -18.63 -8.50
CA THR A 667 16.20 -18.69 -7.30
C THR A 667 15.41 -18.47 -6.00
N GLN A 668 14.32 -17.71 -6.00
CA GLN A 668 13.44 -17.58 -4.84
C GLN A 668 12.68 -18.87 -4.53
N VAL A 669 12.24 -19.59 -5.56
CA VAL A 669 11.64 -20.92 -5.41
C VAL A 669 12.63 -21.87 -4.73
N LEU A 670 13.84 -21.97 -5.29
CA LEU A 670 14.85 -22.89 -4.76
C LEU A 670 15.33 -22.50 -3.36
N ARG A 671 15.38 -21.21 -3.03
CA ARG A 671 15.63 -20.77 -1.64
C ARG A 671 14.51 -21.18 -0.69
N LEU A 672 13.24 -21.11 -1.10
CA LEU A 672 12.14 -21.61 -0.27
C LEU A 672 12.26 -23.12 -0.06
N TRP A 673 12.54 -23.88 -1.12
CA TRP A 673 12.78 -25.32 -1.00
C TRP A 673 13.97 -25.64 -0.10
N TRP A 674 15.08 -24.91 -0.23
CA TRP A 674 16.23 -25.06 0.65
C TRP A 674 15.89 -24.73 2.10
N ASP A 675 15.13 -23.66 2.37
CA ASP A 675 14.74 -23.31 3.74
C ASP A 675 13.88 -24.41 4.37
N ILE A 676 12.92 -24.97 3.61
CA ILE A 676 12.06 -26.09 4.04
C ILE A 676 12.90 -27.33 4.31
N TYR A 677 13.81 -27.66 3.40
CA TYR A 677 14.67 -28.84 3.50
C TYR A 677 15.66 -28.75 4.67
N SER A 678 16.31 -27.60 4.83
CA SER A 678 17.36 -27.40 5.84
C SER A 678 16.81 -27.09 7.25
N ASN A 679 15.52 -26.75 7.37
CA ASN A 679 14.89 -26.40 8.64
C ASN A 679 13.51 -27.08 8.82
N PRO A 680 13.40 -28.42 8.74
CA PRO A 680 12.11 -29.11 8.81
C PRO A 680 11.31 -28.75 10.08
N ASP A 681 11.99 -28.52 11.21
CA ASP A 681 11.37 -28.10 12.48
C ASP A 681 10.72 -26.71 12.42
N GLN A 682 11.16 -25.84 11.49
CA GLN A 682 10.55 -24.53 11.22
C GLN A 682 9.47 -24.60 10.13
N PHE A 683 9.20 -25.76 9.54
CA PHE A 683 8.17 -25.98 8.52
C PHE A 683 7.34 -27.24 8.82
N PHE A 684 7.15 -27.51 10.12
CA PHE A 684 6.62 -28.75 10.70
C PHE A 684 5.25 -29.22 10.18
N SER A 685 4.48 -28.34 9.53
CA SER A 685 3.13 -28.62 9.06
C SER A 685 3.06 -29.11 7.61
N ILE A 686 4.21 -29.19 6.93
CA ILE A 686 4.36 -29.84 5.63
C ILE A 686 4.50 -31.35 5.86
N ASP A 687 3.66 -32.14 5.22
CA ASP A 687 3.71 -33.60 5.33
C ASP A 687 4.91 -34.21 4.58
N GLU A 688 5.28 -35.45 4.94
CA GLU A 688 6.42 -36.17 4.36
C GLU A 688 6.32 -36.31 2.83
N GLU A 689 5.11 -36.48 2.28
CA GLU A 689 4.90 -36.63 0.83
C GLU A 689 5.21 -35.32 0.09
N THR A 690 4.72 -34.19 0.61
CA THR A 690 4.99 -32.87 0.06
C THR A 690 6.45 -32.50 0.24
N TYR A 691 7.04 -32.82 1.40
CA TYR A 691 8.46 -32.63 1.67
C TYR A 691 9.34 -33.36 0.64
N ALA A 692 9.06 -34.64 0.37
CA ALA A 692 9.81 -35.42 -0.63
C ALA A 692 9.71 -34.83 -2.04
N LYS A 693 8.55 -34.28 -2.43
CA LYS A 693 8.39 -33.58 -3.72
C LYS A 693 9.19 -32.27 -3.77
N ILE A 694 9.30 -31.57 -2.65
CA ILE A 694 10.10 -30.35 -2.51
C ILE A 694 11.59 -30.67 -2.64
N GLU A 695 12.06 -31.71 -1.96
CA GLU A 695 13.45 -32.20 -2.06
C GLU A 695 13.80 -32.57 -3.50
N ASP A 696 12.97 -33.40 -4.14
CA ASP A 696 13.11 -33.78 -5.55
C ASP A 696 13.08 -32.57 -6.50
N SER A 697 12.20 -31.59 -6.24
CA SER A 697 12.16 -30.32 -6.98
C SER A 697 13.43 -29.49 -6.80
N LEU A 698 13.95 -29.41 -5.59
CA LEU A 698 15.20 -28.70 -5.26
C LEU A 698 16.39 -29.32 -5.99
N ILE A 699 16.53 -30.64 -5.96
CA ILE A 699 17.63 -31.38 -6.60
C ILE A 699 17.64 -31.08 -8.10
N ARG A 700 16.51 -31.29 -8.80
CA ARG A 700 16.42 -30.96 -10.23
C ARG A 700 16.69 -29.49 -10.52
N GLY A 701 16.28 -28.59 -9.63
CA GLY A 701 16.53 -27.16 -9.76
C GLY A 701 18.02 -26.80 -9.69
N ILE A 702 18.78 -27.48 -8.81
CA ILE A 702 20.23 -27.34 -8.72
C ILE A 702 20.88 -27.88 -10.00
N ASP A 703 20.47 -29.05 -10.49
CA ASP A 703 20.98 -29.61 -11.75
C ASP A 703 20.74 -28.66 -12.92
N CYS A 704 19.53 -28.10 -13.02
CA CYS A 704 19.19 -27.10 -14.03
C CYS A 704 20.11 -25.87 -13.97
N ILE A 705 20.42 -25.37 -12.77
CA ILE A 705 21.39 -24.27 -12.60
C ILE A 705 22.75 -24.69 -13.13
N LEU A 706 23.26 -25.87 -12.77
CA LEU A 706 24.57 -26.32 -13.22
C LEU A 706 24.62 -26.53 -14.74
N ASP A 707 23.55 -27.07 -15.33
CA ASP A 707 23.45 -27.34 -16.76
C ASP A 707 23.24 -26.08 -17.62
N THR A 708 22.66 -25.03 -17.03
CA THR A 708 22.47 -23.73 -17.71
C THR A 708 23.66 -22.79 -17.55
N GLN A 709 24.72 -23.17 -16.82
CA GLN A 709 25.89 -22.31 -16.69
C GLN A 709 26.61 -22.16 -18.04
N ILE A 710 26.86 -20.92 -18.44
CA ILE A 710 27.36 -20.61 -19.77
C ILE A 710 28.86 -20.94 -19.85
N TYR A 711 29.23 -21.78 -20.82
CA TYR A 711 30.61 -21.96 -21.24
C TYR A 711 30.90 -21.06 -22.45
N SER A 712 31.92 -20.20 -22.32
CA SER A 712 32.40 -19.38 -23.43
C SER A 712 33.48 -20.15 -24.19
N GLU A 713 33.13 -20.70 -25.35
CA GLU A 713 34.06 -21.43 -26.22
C GLU A 713 35.26 -20.56 -26.61
N LYS A 714 35.02 -19.27 -26.89
CA LYS A 714 36.06 -18.33 -27.31
C LYS A 714 37.05 -18.00 -26.19
N GLN A 715 36.56 -17.88 -24.96
CA GLN A 715 37.40 -17.60 -23.78
C GLN A 715 37.93 -18.89 -23.13
N GLY A 716 37.42 -20.05 -23.54
CA GLY A 716 37.80 -21.36 -23.01
C GLY A 716 37.45 -21.52 -21.53
N MET A 717 36.39 -20.87 -21.03
CA MET A 717 36.04 -20.90 -19.61
C MET A 717 34.54 -20.93 -19.34
N LEU A 718 34.19 -21.59 -18.25
CA LEU A 718 32.87 -21.50 -17.64
C LEU A 718 32.68 -20.11 -17.01
N THR A 719 31.47 -19.57 -17.07
CA THR A 719 31.19 -18.18 -16.70
C THR A 719 30.09 -18.09 -15.66
N ALA A 720 28.96 -17.46 -15.97
CA ALA A 720 27.78 -17.34 -15.12
C ALA A 720 26.52 -17.68 -15.94
N TRP A 721 25.38 -17.03 -15.69
CA TRP A 721 24.09 -17.40 -16.28
C TRP A 721 23.44 -16.25 -17.02
N CYS A 722 22.55 -16.55 -17.96
CA CYS A 722 21.65 -15.58 -18.56
C CYS A 722 20.49 -15.26 -17.60
N ALA A 723 19.80 -14.15 -17.84
CA ALA A 723 18.55 -13.85 -17.11
C ALA A 723 17.44 -14.87 -17.45
N GLN A 724 17.49 -15.47 -18.63
CA GLN A 724 16.62 -16.57 -19.02
C GLN A 724 17.30 -17.53 -20.00
N HIS A 725 16.95 -18.81 -19.87
CA HIS A 725 17.46 -19.90 -20.69
C HIS A 725 16.30 -20.64 -21.36
N ASP A 726 16.54 -21.12 -22.58
CA ASP A 726 15.56 -21.89 -23.31
C ASP A 726 15.17 -23.16 -22.54
N ARG A 727 13.87 -23.38 -22.33
CA ARG A 727 13.36 -24.48 -21.51
C ARG A 727 13.60 -25.88 -22.08
N VAL A 728 14.07 -25.99 -23.32
CA VAL A 728 14.36 -27.28 -23.96
C VAL A 728 15.85 -27.45 -24.17
N THR A 729 16.50 -26.47 -24.78
CA THR A 729 17.92 -26.52 -25.16
C THR A 729 18.87 -26.05 -24.06
N LEU A 730 18.37 -25.36 -23.04
CA LEU A 730 19.14 -24.75 -21.95
C LEU A 730 20.05 -23.59 -22.39
N GLU A 731 20.05 -23.22 -23.66
CA GLU A 731 20.84 -22.11 -24.20
C GLU A 731 20.31 -20.75 -23.69
N PRO A 732 21.18 -19.73 -23.50
CA PRO A 732 20.73 -18.36 -23.25
C PRO A 732 19.68 -17.90 -24.26
N SER A 733 18.60 -17.27 -23.78
CA SER A 733 17.47 -16.88 -24.63
C SER A 733 17.07 -15.41 -24.45
N TRP A 734 16.32 -14.91 -25.42
CA TRP A 734 15.75 -13.56 -25.39
C TRP A 734 14.59 -13.48 -24.40
N ALA A 735 14.50 -12.35 -23.69
CA ALA A 735 13.26 -11.90 -23.06
C ALA A 735 12.67 -10.74 -23.86
N ARG A 736 12.60 -9.54 -23.28
CA ARG A 736 12.14 -8.35 -24.01
C ARG A 736 13.15 -7.96 -25.08
N ASP A 737 12.77 -7.08 -26.01
CA ASP A 737 13.62 -6.69 -27.14
C ASP A 737 14.89 -5.90 -26.75
N TYR A 738 15.05 -5.59 -25.46
CA TYR A 738 16.27 -5.01 -24.88
C TYR A 738 16.99 -5.96 -23.91
N GLU A 739 16.64 -7.25 -23.91
CA GLU A 739 17.17 -8.28 -23.01
C GLU A 739 17.67 -9.50 -23.82
N PRO A 740 18.85 -9.37 -24.43
CA PRO A 740 19.41 -10.39 -25.32
C PRO A 740 19.92 -11.63 -24.55
N PRO A 741 20.12 -12.77 -25.24
CA PRO A 741 20.98 -13.85 -24.81
C PRO A 741 22.36 -13.28 -24.43
N SER A 742 22.69 -13.33 -23.16
CA SER A 742 23.89 -12.71 -22.61
C SER A 742 24.18 -13.29 -21.23
N ILE A 743 25.40 -13.11 -20.73
CA ILE A 743 25.70 -13.37 -19.33
C ILE A 743 25.13 -12.22 -18.51
N SER A 744 24.24 -12.52 -17.57
CA SER A 744 23.57 -11.54 -16.72
C SER A 744 24.43 -11.15 -15.53
N GLY A 745 24.78 -9.87 -15.44
CA GLY A 745 25.53 -9.34 -14.30
C GLY A 745 24.68 -9.19 -13.03
N SER A 746 23.35 -9.06 -13.15
CA SER A 746 22.44 -8.92 -11.99
C SER A 746 22.00 -10.28 -11.47
N GLU A 747 21.37 -11.09 -12.32
CA GLU A 747 20.67 -12.32 -11.90
C GLU A 747 21.64 -13.41 -11.43
N SER A 748 22.83 -13.48 -12.04
CA SER A 748 23.86 -14.44 -11.66
C SER A 748 24.30 -14.30 -10.20
N ILE A 749 24.24 -13.10 -9.61
CA ILE A 749 24.60 -12.89 -8.20
C ILE A 749 23.63 -13.64 -7.28
N GLY A 750 22.34 -13.67 -7.63
CA GLY A 750 21.33 -14.42 -6.90
C GLY A 750 21.60 -15.93 -6.92
N ILE A 751 22.02 -16.45 -8.08
CA ILE A 751 22.37 -17.86 -8.28
C ILE A 751 23.64 -18.23 -7.52
N ILE A 752 24.71 -17.44 -7.64
CA ILE A 752 25.97 -17.70 -6.92
C ILE A 752 25.74 -17.70 -5.41
N ASN A 753 24.98 -16.73 -4.89
CA ASN A 753 24.64 -16.68 -3.46
C ASN A 753 23.78 -17.86 -3.01
N PHE A 754 22.88 -18.34 -3.87
CA PHE A 754 22.10 -19.55 -3.59
C PHE A 754 23.02 -20.78 -3.50
N LEU A 755 23.87 -21.02 -4.50
CA LEU A 755 24.81 -22.14 -4.51
C LEU A 755 25.79 -22.10 -3.33
N MET A 756 26.30 -20.92 -2.96
CA MET A 756 27.15 -20.75 -1.78
C MET A 756 26.40 -20.97 -0.45
N GLY A 757 25.08 -20.83 -0.45
CA GLY A 757 24.23 -21.03 0.72
C GLY A 757 23.93 -22.49 1.04
N LEU A 758 24.07 -23.39 0.06
CA LEU A 758 23.85 -24.82 0.23
C LEU A 758 24.92 -25.45 1.15
N ASP A 759 24.53 -26.46 1.90
CA ASP A 759 25.45 -27.20 2.76
C ASP A 759 26.24 -28.25 1.97
N LYS A 760 27.52 -28.36 2.29
CA LYS A 760 28.47 -29.28 1.65
C LYS A 760 28.03 -30.73 1.82
N GLU A 761 27.60 -31.09 3.01
CA GLU A 761 27.14 -32.44 3.36
C GLU A 761 25.90 -32.83 2.56
N PHE A 762 24.97 -31.88 2.35
CA PHE A 762 23.81 -32.08 1.48
C PHE A 762 24.26 -32.36 0.05
N LEU A 763 25.10 -31.51 -0.53
CA LEU A 763 25.57 -31.69 -1.91
C LEU A 763 26.33 -33.01 -2.13
N ILE A 764 27.14 -33.45 -1.16
CA ILE A 764 27.82 -34.75 -1.19
C ILE A 764 26.81 -35.91 -1.08
N SER A 765 25.74 -35.73 -0.31
CA SER A 765 24.72 -36.78 -0.14
C SER A 765 23.98 -37.10 -1.44
N LEU A 766 23.82 -36.12 -2.34
CA LEU A 766 23.17 -36.30 -3.64
C LEU A 766 23.96 -37.21 -4.59
N ASP A 767 25.26 -37.42 -4.35
CA ASP A 767 26.12 -38.28 -5.17
C ASP A 767 26.08 -39.76 -4.76
N GLN A 768 25.51 -40.11 -3.61
CA GLN A 768 25.60 -41.47 -3.04
C GLN A 768 24.94 -42.55 -3.89
N ASP A 769 24.01 -42.17 -4.77
CA ASP A 769 23.33 -43.05 -5.72
C ASP A 769 23.55 -42.62 -7.19
N ASN A 770 24.55 -41.78 -7.47
CA ASN A 770 24.80 -41.29 -8.84
C ASN A 770 25.39 -42.40 -9.73
N VAL A 771 24.51 -43.08 -10.46
CA VAL A 771 24.84 -44.13 -11.45
C VAL A 771 25.17 -43.55 -12.84
N LEU A 772 25.12 -42.24 -13.04
CA LEU A 772 25.17 -41.60 -14.37
C LEU A 772 26.58 -41.49 -14.96
N GLY A 773 27.62 -41.91 -14.24
CA GLY A 773 28.99 -41.91 -14.77
C GLY A 773 29.53 -40.51 -15.07
N GLU A 774 29.01 -39.49 -14.40
CA GLU A 774 29.56 -38.13 -14.45
C GLU A 774 30.97 -38.11 -13.86
N GLU A 775 31.89 -37.38 -14.51
CA GLU A 775 33.29 -37.30 -14.09
C GLU A 775 33.48 -36.52 -12.77
N LEU A 776 32.50 -35.68 -12.40
CA LEU A 776 32.50 -34.85 -11.21
C LEU A 776 31.26 -35.12 -10.37
N THR A 777 31.44 -35.10 -9.05
CA THR A 777 30.38 -35.07 -8.04
C THR A 777 29.57 -33.76 -8.12
N ILE A 778 28.32 -33.74 -7.62
CA ILE A 778 27.52 -32.52 -7.55
C ILE A 778 28.24 -31.44 -6.73
N TRP A 779 28.89 -31.81 -5.64
CA TRP A 779 29.73 -30.89 -4.88
C TRP A 779 30.84 -30.27 -5.75
N GLU A 780 31.59 -31.07 -6.51
CA GLU A 780 32.64 -30.56 -7.41
C GLU A 780 32.07 -29.70 -8.55
N ARG A 781 30.88 -30.04 -9.08
CA ARG A 781 30.18 -29.23 -10.08
C ARG A 781 29.80 -27.86 -9.50
N VAL A 782 29.25 -27.81 -8.28
CA VAL A 782 28.90 -26.57 -7.57
C VAL A 782 30.15 -25.74 -7.26
N GLN A 783 31.22 -26.37 -6.78
CA GLN A 783 32.49 -25.69 -6.58
C GLN A 783 32.97 -25.05 -7.88
N ARG A 784 33.11 -25.86 -8.95
CA ARG A 784 33.56 -25.39 -10.27
C ARG A 784 32.70 -24.24 -10.78
N ALA A 785 31.38 -24.33 -10.58
CA ALA A 785 30.43 -23.29 -10.95
C ALA A 785 30.71 -21.97 -10.23
N ILE A 786 30.84 -22.00 -8.90
CA ILE A 786 31.11 -20.82 -8.06
C ILE A 786 32.48 -20.22 -8.39
N HIS A 787 33.55 -21.03 -8.42
CA HIS A 787 34.91 -20.57 -8.71
C HIS A 787 34.97 -19.85 -10.07
N SER A 788 34.37 -20.45 -11.09
CA SER A 788 34.39 -19.90 -12.45
C SER A 788 33.57 -18.62 -12.56
N ALA A 789 32.39 -18.56 -11.92
CA ALA A 789 31.54 -17.38 -11.90
C ALA A 789 32.20 -16.21 -11.17
N VAL A 790 32.82 -16.45 -10.00
CA VAL A 790 33.55 -15.41 -9.25
C VAL A 790 34.70 -14.87 -10.09
N LYS A 791 35.51 -15.75 -10.69
CA LYS A 791 36.61 -15.34 -11.57
C LYS A 791 36.12 -14.54 -12.79
N PHE A 792 34.97 -14.92 -13.37
CA PHE A 792 34.34 -14.16 -14.43
C PHE A 792 33.94 -12.76 -13.96
N PHE A 793 33.29 -12.62 -12.81
CA PHE A 793 32.90 -11.32 -12.25
C PHE A 793 34.09 -10.42 -11.90
N GLU A 794 35.22 -10.98 -11.46
CA GLU A 794 36.48 -10.25 -11.28
C GLU A 794 37.04 -9.73 -12.61
N HIS A 795 36.93 -10.54 -13.68
CA HIS A 795 37.44 -10.19 -15.00
C HIS A 795 36.64 -9.07 -15.69
N VAL A 796 35.32 -9.05 -15.51
CA VAL A 796 34.40 -8.11 -16.19
C VAL A 796 34.03 -6.89 -15.36
N GLU A 797 34.73 -6.65 -14.24
CA GLU A 797 34.56 -5.44 -13.41
C GLU A 797 34.91 -4.17 -14.20
N ILE A 798 33.94 -3.27 -14.33
CA ILE A 798 34.10 -1.95 -14.91
C ILE A 798 34.67 -1.03 -13.84
N ARG A 799 35.94 -0.66 -14.00
CA ARG A 799 36.66 0.28 -13.11
C ARG A 799 36.78 1.68 -13.71
N GLY A 800 37.01 2.66 -12.85
CA GLY A 800 37.25 4.04 -13.28
C GLY A 800 36.00 4.82 -13.67
N TYR A 801 34.80 4.28 -13.39
CA TYR A 801 33.52 4.90 -13.69
C TYR A 801 32.58 4.87 -12.49
N ALA A 802 31.75 5.89 -12.37
CA ALA A 802 30.61 5.92 -11.47
C ALA A 802 29.33 6.15 -12.26
N LEU A 803 28.24 5.47 -11.85
CA LEU A 803 26.91 5.79 -12.34
C LEU A 803 26.32 6.88 -11.46
N THR A 804 25.94 8.00 -12.07
CA THR A 804 25.38 9.16 -11.36
C THR A 804 24.08 9.59 -12.03
N THR A 805 23.17 10.20 -11.26
CA THR A 805 21.94 10.79 -11.81
C THR A 805 22.11 12.30 -11.86
N GLY A 806 22.24 12.83 -13.07
CA GLY A 806 22.27 14.25 -13.36
C GLY A 806 20.88 14.77 -13.77
N SER A 807 20.88 15.96 -14.37
CA SER A 807 19.69 16.58 -14.96
C SER A 807 19.90 16.75 -16.47
N SER A 808 18.85 16.51 -17.23
CA SER A 808 18.77 16.79 -18.67
C SER A 808 17.53 17.64 -18.97
N PRO A 809 17.37 18.16 -20.21
CA PRO A 809 16.13 18.77 -20.66
C PRO A 809 14.89 17.87 -20.56
N TRP A 810 15.07 16.57 -20.28
CA TRP A 810 14.02 15.55 -20.19
C TRP A 810 13.86 14.98 -18.77
N GLY A 811 14.45 15.60 -17.75
CA GLY A 811 14.33 15.19 -16.35
C GLY A 811 15.61 14.57 -15.78
N SER A 812 15.47 13.59 -14.89
CA SER A 812 16.60 12.85 -14.35
C SER A 812 17.34 12.12 -15.47
N ASP A 813 18.68 12.20 -15.49
CA ASP A 813 19.47 11.51 -16.50
C ASP A 813 20.62 10.72 -15.86
N ARG A 814 20.53 9.40 -15.95
CA ARG A 814 21.62 8.51 -15.54
C ARG A 814 22.77 8.63 -16.54
N VAL A 815 23.95 8.94 -16.02
CA VAL A 815 25.17 9.11 -16.81
C VAL A 815 26.33 8.38 -16.16
N LEU A 816 27.13 7.74 -17.01
CA LEU A 816 28.40 7.15 -16.61
C LEU A 816 29.48 8.24 -16.64
N VAL A 817 30.07 8.54 -15.49
CA VAL A 817 31.12 9.57 -15.35
C VAL A 817 32.44 8.91 -14.98
N GLU A 818 33.54 9.48 -15.47
CA GLU A 818 34.89 9.04 -15.07
C GLU A 818 35.10 9.34 -13.59
N SER A 819 35.52 8.31 -12.87
CA SER A 819 35.78 8.36 -11.44
C SER A 819 36.83 7.30 -11.10
N PRO A 820 38.13 7.65 -11.14
CA PRO A 820 39.23 6.69 -10.96
C PRO A 820 39.18 5.89 -9.66
N ASN A 821 38.54 6.43 -8.62
CA ASN A 821 38.43 5.84 -7.28
C ASN A 821 37.04 5.27 -6.97
N ALA A 822 36.15 5.17 -7.98
CA ALA A 822 34.83 4.58 -7.76
C ALA A 822 34.93 3.08 -7.44
N ARG A 823 33.92 2.56 -6.74
CA ARG A 823 33.73 1.11 -6.62
C ARG A 823 33.45 0.51 -8.00
N GLY A 824 33.81 -0.76 -8.18
CA GLY A 824 33.49 -1.53 -9.37
C GLY A 824 32.02 -1.48 -9.74
N LEU A 825 31.79 -1.43 -11.05
CA LEU A 825 30.48 -1.60 -11.66
C LEU A 825 30.49 -2.85 -12.54
N TRP A 826 29.31 -3.41 -12.80
CA TRP A 826 29.14 -4.55 -13.70
C TRP A 826 27.99 -4.24 -14.65
N ALA A 827 28.14 -4.64 -15.91
CA ALA A 827 27.08 -4.53 -16.89
C ALA A 827 25.98 -5.55 -16.59
N ARG A 828 24.72 -5.18 -16.83
CA ARG A 828 23.58 -6.08 -16.66
C ARG A 828 23.59 -7.18 -17.73
N PHE A 829 24.00 -6.84 -18.94
CA PHE A 829 24.16 -7.78 -20.05
C PHE A 829 25.62 -7.77 -20.50
N ILE A 830 26.23 -8.94 -20.55
CA ILE A 830 27.63 -9.13 -20.96
C ILE A 830 27.65 -10.14 -22.10
N ASP A 831 28.34 -9.80 -23.18
CA ASP A 831 28.47 -10.70 -24.32
C ASP A 831 29.23 -11.98 -23.96
N ILE A 832 28.75 -13.12 -24.44
CA ILE A 832 29.26 -14.45 -24.08
C ILE A 832 30.69 -14.67 -24.57
N ASP A 833 31.02 -14.16 -25.76
CA ASP A 833 32.28 -14.47 -26.42
C ASP A 833 33.33 -13.39 -26.17
N THR A 834 32.92 -12.14 -26.09
CA THR A 834 33.82 -10.99 -25.99
C THR A 834 34.00 -10.46 -24.58
N PHE A 835 33.11 -10.85 -23.66
CA PHE A 835 33.02 -10.31 -22.29
C PHE A 835 32.84 -8.79 -22.21
N GLU A 836 32.39 -8.17 -23.31
CA GLU A 836 32.07 -6.74 -23.34
C GLU A 836 30.65 -6.47 -22.83
N PRO A 837 30.41 -5.33 -22.16
CA PRO A 837 29.06 -4.87 -21.85
C PRO A 837 28.18 -4.75 -23.09
N LEU A 838 26.91 -5.14 -23.00
CA LEU A 838 25.92 -4.96 -24.05
C LEU A 838 24.88 -3.93 -23.65
N PHE A 839 24.65 -2.94 -24.51
CA PHE A 839 23.65 -1.90 -24.32
C PHE A 839 22.57 -2.00 -25.40
N PHE A 840 21.41 -2.52 -25.04
CA PHE A 840 20.28 -2.67 -25.95
C PHE A 840 19.17 -1.65 -25.67
N ASP A 841 18.58 -1.15 -26.75
CA ASP A 841 17.44 -0.26 -26.73
C ASP A 841 16.23 -0.96 -27.38
N ARG A 842 15.03 -0.38 -27.19
CA ARG A 842 13.82 -0.87 -27.85
C ARG A 842 14.02 -0.85 -29.36
N ARG A 843 13.38 -1.79 -30.08
CA ARG A 843 13.33 -1.77 -31.56
C ARG A 843 12.76 -0.46 -32.10
N GLU A 844 11.73 0.04 -31.43
CA GLU A 844 11.10 1.33 -31.67
C GLU A 844 11.26 2.18 -30.42
N PRO A 845 12.38 2.93 -30.27
CA PRO A 845 12.59 3.75 -29.10
C PRO A 845 11.53 4.85 -29.02
N THR A 846 10.96 5.02 -27.83
CA THR A 846 10.05 6.11 -27.51
C THR A 846 10.85 7.36 -27.17
N PHE A 847 11.11 8.18 -28.19
CA PHE A 847 11.80 9.46 -28.03
C PHE A 847 10.85 10.55 -27.54
N ARG A 848 11.30 11.39 -26.60
CA ARG A 848 10.50 12.53 -26.14
C ARG A 848 10.40 13.63 -27.22
N PRO A 849 9.21 14.26 -27.41
CA PRO A 849 8.93 15.10 -28.58
C PRO A 849 9.48 16.53 -28.51
N ASN A 850 9.78 17.08 -27.32
CA ASN A 850 10.23 18.47 -27.20
C ASN A 850 11.14 18.70 -25.96
N PRO A 851 12.44 19.05 -26.13
CA PRO A 851 13.18 18.99 -27.40
C PRO A 851 13.21 17.56 -27.93
N ARG A 852 13.25 17.40 -29.26
CA ARG A 852 13.29 16.08 -29.92
C ARG A 852 14.55 15.33 -29.50
N GLU A 853 14.36 14.34 -28.64
CA GLU A 853 15.45 13.54 -28.06
C GLU A 853 16.31 12.90 -29.15
N VAL A 854 15.68 12.43 -30.23
CA VAL A 854 16.32 11.85 -31.42
C VAL A 854 17.39 12.75 -32.05
N ASP A 855 17.25 14.07 -31.95
CA ASP A 855 18.21 15.04 -32.53
C ASP A 855 19.51 15.13 -31.72
N THR A 856 19.53 14.55 -30.52
CA THR A 856 20.72 14.47 -29.64
C THR A 856 21.41 13.12 -29.68
N TYR A 857 20.82 12.13 -30.35
CA TYR A 857 21.41 10.81 -30.52
C TYR A 857 22.45 10.79 -31.64
N ARG A 858 23.49 9.98 -31.41
CA ARG A 858 24.47 9.58 -32.44
C ARG A 858 23.77 8.62 -33.44
N PRO A 859 24.41 8.22 -34.56
CA PRO A 859 23.72 7.47 -35.62
C PRO A 859 22.92 6.30 -35.06
N ILE A 860 21.65 6.18 -35.44
CA ILE A 860 20.81 5.04 -35.07
C ILE A 860 21.42 3.79 -35.70
N VAL A 861 22.07 2.97 -34.86
CA VAL A 861 22.57 1.66 -35.27
C VAL A 861 21.39 0.71 -35.29
N ARG A 862 20.94 0.34 -36.48
CA ARG A 862 19.95 -0.72 -36.66
C ARG A 862 20.71 -2.02 -36.88
N GLY A 863 20.96 -2.76 -35.81
CA GLY A 863 21.49 -4.12 -35.85
C GLY A 863 20.63 -4.96 -34.93
N ALA A 864 20.03 -6.03 -35.48
CA ALA A 864 19.21 -6.97 -34.74
C ALA A 864 20.00 -8.25 -34.52
N MET A 865 20.26 -8.62 -33.27
CA MET A 865 20.61 -10.01 -32.97
C MET A 865 19.31 -10.85 -33.02
N PRO A 866 19.14 -11.76 -33.99
CA PRO A 866 17.91 -12.53 -34.13
C PRO A 866 17.72 -13.50 -32.95
N GLY A 867 16.47 -13.75 -32.56
CA GLY A 867 16.11 -14.64 -31.46
C GLY A 867 14.89 -15.51 -31.75
N LYS A 868 14.79 -16.65 -31.04
CA LYS A 868 13.69 -17.63 -31.15
C LYS A 868 12.29 -16.98 -31.12
N HIS A 869 12.05 -16.07 -30.17
CA HIS A 869 10.76 -15.36 -30.03
C HIS A 869 10.75 -13.97 -30.68
N TYR A 870 11.92 -13.45 -31.07
CA TYR A 870 12.11 -12.09 -31.56
C TYR A 870 13.02 -12.10 -32.80
N PRO A 871 12.50 -12.50 -33.98
CA PRO A 871 13.31 -12.56 -35.21
C PRO A 871 13.80 -11.17 -35.66
N GLY A 872 13.18 -10.10 -35.19
CA GLY A 872 13.60 -8.71 -35.45
C GLY A 872 14.64 -8.16 -34.47
N GLY A 873 15.08 -8.92 -33.46
CA GLY A 873 16.11 -8.55 -32.47
C GLY A 873 15.88 -7.26 -31.69
N GLY A 874 16.88 -6.81 -30.93
CA GLY A 874 16.92 -5.52 -30.23
C GLY A 874 17.87 -4.53 -30.90
N ASN A 875 17.77 -3.22 -30.60
CA ASN A 875 18.70 -2.22 -31.14
C ASN A 875 19.97 -2.12 -30.29
N LEU A 876 21.08 -2.66 -30.76
CA LEU A 876 22.37 -2.58 -30.08
C LEU A 876 22.99 -1.17 -30.19
N ARG A 877 23.43 -0.61 -29.06
CA ARG A 877 23.91 0.78 -28.93
C ARG A 877 25.41 0.92 -28.66
N ASN A 878 26.15 -0.18 -28.67
CA ASN A 878 27.60 -0.18 -28.44
C ASN A 878 28.34 0.67 -29.47
N LEU A 879 29.26 1.51 -28.98
CA LEU A 879 30.11 2.39 -29.77
C LEU A 879 31.58 2.11 -29.42
N TYR A 880 32.42 2.13 -30.45
CA TYR A 880 33.86 1.91 -30.37
C TYR A 880 34.60 3.16 -30.86
N ARG A 881 35.67 3.55 -30.19
CA ARG A 881 36.47 4.73 -30.49
C ARG A 881 37.75 4.34 -31.23
N ASP A 882 38.02 5.00 -32.35
CA ASP A 882 39.31 4.88 -33.06
C ASP A 882 40.40 5.77 -32.43
N ALA A 883 41.62 5.66 -32.95
CA ALA A 883 42.77 6.45 -32.49
C ALA A 883 42.61 7.97 -32.71
N ASP A 884 41.78 8.38 -33.69
CA ASP A 884 41.47 9.78 -34.00
C ASP A 884 40.31 10.33 -33.15
N GLY A 885 39.68 9.47 -32.34
CA GLY A 885 38.58 9.81 -31.45
C GLY A 885 37.19 9.71 -32.09
N ASN A 886 37.06 9.23 -33.33
CA ASN A 886 35.75 9.01 -33.95
C ASN A 886 35.07 7.78 -33.36
N LEU A 887 33.73 7.81 -33.28
CA LEU A 887 32.94 6.68 -32.82
C LEU A 887 32.37 5.88 -33.98
N HIS A 888 32.52 4.57 -33.88
CA HIS A 888 32.06 3.58 -34.84
C HIS A 888 31.08 2.64 -34.15
N PRO A 889 29.93 2.34 -34.77
CA PRO A 889 28.99 1.39 -34.21
C PRO A 889 29.51 -0.04 -34.34
N ILE A 890 29.07 -0.92 -33.44
CA ILE A 890 29.30 -2.35 -33.61
C ILE A 890 28.63 -2.89 -34.88
N ILE A 891 29.24 -3.88 -35.50
CA ILE A 891 28.71 -4.54 -36.69
C ILE A 891 28.08 -5.86 -36.23
N VAL A 892 26.80 -6.07 -36.56
CA VAL A 892 26.14 -7.37 -36.37
C VAL A 892 26.23 -8.11 -37.69
N GLY A 893 26.94 -9.24 -37.71
CA GLY A 893 27.09 -10.06 -38.90
C GLY A 893 25.84 -10.89 -39.22
N PRO A 894 25.81 -11.58 -40.37
CA PRO A 894 24.62 -12.26 -40.88
C PRO A 894 24.13 -13.42 -40.00
N GLN A 895 24.94 -13.93 -39.07
CA GLN A 895 24.56 -14.97 -38.11
C GLN A 895 24.32 -14.39 -36.69
N GLY A 896 24.32 -13.07 -36.54
CA GLY A 896 24.19 -12.39 -35.25
C GLY A 896 25.51 -12.19 -34.51
N GLU A 897 26.64 -12.53 -35.12
CA GLU A 897 27.96 -12.36 -34.52
C GLU A 897 28.31 -10.88 -34.33
N LEU A 898 28.88 -10.54 -33.17
CA LEU A 898 29.27 -9.18 -32.83
C LEU A 898 30.70 -8.90 -33.33
N ILE A 899 30.82 -8.10 -34.39
CA ILE A 899 32.09 -7.76 -35.04
C ILE A 899 32.49 -6.34 -34.63
N ARG A 900 33.65 -6.25 -33.95
CA ARG A 900 34.26 -4.97 -33.58
C ARG A 900 34.85 -4.29 -34.83
N PRO A 901 34.65 -2.98 -35.03
CA PRO A 901 35.35 -2.25 -36.07
C PRO A 901 36.87 -2.31 -35.88
N GLU A 902 37.63 -2.55 -36.96
CA GLU A 902 39.08 -2.72 -36.90
C GLU A 902 39.78 -1.44 -36.38
N GLY A 903 40.78 -1.61 -35.51
CA GLY A 903 41.55 -0.49 -34.95
C GLY A 903 40.80 0.37 -33.91
N THR A 904 39.68 -0.13 -33.36
CA THR A 904 38.86 0.60 -32.38
C THR A 904 38.82 -0.09 -31.01
N VAL A 905 38.49 0.67 -29.97
CA VAL A 905 38.28 0.17 -28.59
C VAL A 905 36.90 0.53 -28.09
N MET A 906 36.25 -0.34 -27.30
CA MET A 906 34.91 -0.06 -26.79
C MET A 906 34.92 1.21 -25.93
N ASP A 907 34.02 2.15 -26.24
CA ASP A 907 33.79 3.32 -25.41
C ASP A 907 32.51 3.12 -24.60
N ILE A 908 32.66 2.61 -23.38
CA ILE A 908 31.52 2.29 -22.52
C ILE A 908 30.68 3.52 -22.15
N LYS A 909 31.32 4.67 -21.94
CA LYS A 909 30.65 5.92 -21.58
C LYS A 909 29.80 6.43 -22.74
N ALA A 910 30.37 6.42 -23.94
CA ALA A 910 29.65 6.80 -25.15
C ALA A 910 28.55 5.79 -25.50
N SER A 911 28.80 4.49 -25.29
CA SER A 911 27.80 3.43 -25.51
C SER A 911 26.60 3.59 -24.58
N TYR A 912 26.84 3.84 -23.28
CA TYR A 912 25.78 4.09 -22.30
C TYR A 912 25.00 5.36 -22.63
N ALA A 913 25.68 6.43 -23.03
CA ALA A 913 25.04 7.68 -23.48
C ALA A 913 24.23 7.51 -24.78
N ASN A 914 24.48 6.45 -25.56
CA ASN A 914 23.79 6.16 -26.82
C ASN A 914 22.46 5.40 -26.65
N LEU A 915 22.11 4.98 -25.43
CA LEU A 915 20.77 4.46 -25.09
C LEU A 915 19.72 5.58 -25.10
N SER A 916 18.49 5.32 -25.55
CA SER A 916 17.35 6.23 -25.33
C SER A 916 17.23 6.68 -23.87
N HIS A 917 16.80 7.91 -23.62
CA HIS A 917 16.62 8.48 -22.28
C HIS A 917 15.59 7.66 -21.49
N GLU A 918 14.56 7.16 -22.18
CA GLU A 918 13.57 6.24 -21.62
C GLU A 918 14.22 4.96 -21.09
N ARG A 919 15.06 4.26 -21.88
CA ARG A 919 15.76 3.04 -21.41
C ARG A 919 16.84 3.33 -20.38
N ARG A 920 17.62 4.39 -20.56
CA ARG A 920 18.72 4.76 -19.66
C ARG A 920 18.24 5.05 -18.25
N ASN A 921 17.05 5.64 -18.10
CA ASN A 921 16.47 5.97 -16.79
C ASN A 921 15.46 4.93 -16.28
N GLY A 922 14.70 4.30 -17.17
CA GLY A 922 13.71 3.28 -16.83
C GLY A 922 14.30 1.88 -16.62
N TYR A 923 15.54 1.64 -17.00
CA TYR A 923 16.20 0.35 -16.85
C TYR A 923 17.65 0.51 -16.42
N GLN A 924 18.13 -0.38 -15.54
CA GLN A 924 19.49 -0.32 -15.03
C GLN A 924 20.40 -1.26 -15.83
N PHE A 925 21.23 -0.70 -16.73
CA PHE A 925 22.18 -1.46 -17.55
C PHE A 925 23.55 -1.68 -16.89
N VAL A 926 23.86 -0.93 -15.83
CA VAL A 926 25.13 -1.03 -15.10
C VAL A 926 24.83 -0.84 -13.61
N GLY A 927 25.46 -1.61 -12.75
CA GLY A 927 25.24 -1.53 -11.30
C GLY A 927 26.36 -2.14 -10.47
N SER A 928 26.27 -1.96 -9.16
CA SER A 928 27.21 -2.54 -8.19
C SER A 928 26.81 -3.97 -7.79
N TYR A 929 26.34 -4.78 -8.75
CA TYR A 929 25.71 -6.08 -8.48
C TYR A 929 26.63 -7.03 -7.69
N ALA A 930 27.90 -7.15 -8.07
CA ALA A 930 28.87 -8.04 -7.46
C ALA A 930 29.73 -7.38 -6.36
N ALA A 931 29.34 -6.20 -5.85
CA ALA A 931 30.18 -5.42 -4.94
C ALA A 931 30.55 -6.17 -3.65
N ASN A 932 29.70 -7.09 -3.20
CA ASN A 932 29.94 -7.92 -2.00
C ASN A 932 30.35 -9.37 -2.34
N LEU A 933 30.50 -9.72 -3.62
CA LEU A 933 30.73 -11.10 -4.05
C LEU A 933 32.06 -11.65 -3.51
N SER A 934 33.12 -10.84 -3.53
CA SER A 934 34.43 -11.25 -3.00
C SER A 934 34.38 -11.58 -1.50
N ASP A 935 33.60 -10.84 -0.71
CA ASP A 935 33.44 -11.07 0.72
C ASP A 935 32.64 -12.36 0.98
N ALA A 936 31.53 -12.53 0.27
CA ALA A 936 30.70 -13.74 0.34
C ALA A 936 31.49 -14.99 -0.07
N TYR A 937 32.26 -14.90 -1.15
CA TYR A 937 33.09 -15.99 -1.65
C TYR A 937 34.19 -16.38 -0.66
N ARG A 938 34.90 -15.40 -0.06
CA ARG A 938 35.88 -15.69 1.01
C ARG A 938 35.26 -16.32 2.24
N ALA A 939 34.02 -15.93 2.60
CA ALA A 939 33.29 -16.57 3.67
C ALA A 939 32.92 -18.02 3.32
N TRP A 940 32.47 -18.27 2.09
CA TRP A 940 32.15 -19.60 1.59
C TRP A 940 33.38 -20.53 1.54
N LEU A 941 34.54 -20.06 1.06
CA LEU A 941 35.78 -20.83 1.08
C LEU A 941 36.15 -21.26 2.50
N ARG A 942 36.07 -20.33 3.47
CA ARG A 942 36.33 -20.62 4.89
C ARG A 942 35.31 -21.58 5.50
N LYS A 943 34.02 -21.44 5.17
CA LYS A 943 32.96 -22.35 5.65
C LYS A 943 33.24 -23.80 5.24
N ASN A 944 33.86 -24.02 4.08
CA ASN A 944 33.98 -25.33 3.45
C ASN A 944 35.40 -25.90 3.41
N ASP A 945 36.35 -25.26 4.09
CA ASP A 945 37.79 -25.60 4.12
C ASP A 945 38.43 -25.66 2.72
N LEU A 946 38.13 -24.68 1.87
CA LEU A 946 38.63 -24.58 0.49
C LEU A 946 39.69 -23.48 0.34
N THR A 947 40.57 -23.68 -0.63
CA THR A 947 41.51 -22.64 -1.12
C THR A 947 40.94 -21.95 -2.37
N ALA A 948 41.40 -20.72 -2.62
CA ALA A 948 41.04 -19.99 -3.84
C ALA A 948 41.83 -20.48 -5.07
N GLU A 949 42.99 -21.11 -4.85
CA GLU A 949 43.75 -21.92 -5.80
C GLU A 949 43.10 -23.30 -5.93
#